data_AF-A0A533T4X2-F1
#
_entry.id   AF-A0A533T4X2-F1
#
_cell.length_a   1.000
_cell.length_b   1.000
_cell.length_c   1.000
_cell.angle_alpha   90.00
_cell.angle_beta   90.00
_cell.angle_gamma   90.00
#
_symmetry.space_group_name_H-M   'P 1'
#
loop_
_entity.id
_entity.type
_entity.pdbx_description
1 polymer ?
#
loop_
_entity_poly.entity_id
_entity_poly.type
_entity_poly.pdbx_seq_one_letter_code
_entity_poly.pdbx_strand_id
1 'polypeptide(L)'
;RADYRDGLCSIGSSINLARLQSGNSLLFENLAVKGEVECRSSGTQKASLSGRSSAVNVGRKKTGAAIFSALYLPSHLDCTLDVVLPNPAQNLSTKFSTTRDGSAYNLLFNQLLIKDGAEVWKAGENSRIMLGKTAARFNRFTIAKGIQQAVLDGELSNSQPASFQCTLSNMELDELKRFSLSPSFDKLSGTVNASLAVSGSPDLKKTTLNVSGTGIRYDKFMIGTFQCNALHNDNILRFEMHSSVPPQVKSTDRSVPGMNTIEGSGTVPLALNFYPLQVRMADQQPIKVALHSDNLSAQSLTYLLPFFESAEGIIPTTLKIEGRTPKPDIYLTTVLRDTKIKVEPTQVSYVLNGEVSVTPNALELRNISIRDNHKGHGNISGVVTLEKLQPMGLDLGGRMDNLLVFDKKDREDETSFGSITCSTSNIQLHGTLSSPQAEGELRINAADYSLYRTGSNENAKYVGINKFIEFVPRYPAVGLHGIERDVPSKSAEFYHSVLDILQIKNLKVTSVEPLKYTIIFDRLRGEKLETSINNLALNVNKNNQQYRLFGSVNITGGKYKFSNTNFDLQDGGRINWNNVDIRSGVMENLYGNKFVSTTNLQTSERDNVKLLIAITGSINDPLVTMGYYLNEQSQPYASTNLIGGKSSQIDPNAELNVISMLLSKQWYARPGSSALASNIAVSSVGMSAGSGLLSSQFSKIVQDFAGIESFTVNVGMDKRGALSGLDLYLAVSVPGTDGKVRFIGSGSAPTLRDSPLSNYYGTEQKIEYRVTPKIYLESYRSYGLNANGTSSNNLQAPSEIWGASISYRERFQTWEQFWKRLFPSSDKKNK
;
A
#
# COMPACT_ATOMS: atom_id res chain seq x y z
N ARG A 1 52.86 -34.20 8.65
CA ARG A 1 53.44 -35.54 8.89
C ARG A 1 54.12 -35.97 7.61
N ALA A 2 55.41 -36.31 7.66
CA ALA A 2 56.14 -36.85 6.53
C ALA A 2 56.62 -38.26 6.92
N ASP A 3 56.41 -39.24 6.06
CA ASP A 3 56.90 -40.62 6.20
C ASP A 3 57.63 -40.99 4.91
N TYR A 4 58.78 -41.64 5.01
CA TYR A 4 59.58 -42.05 3.87
C TYR A 4 59.93 -43.54 4.02
N ARG A 5 59.40 -44.37 3.13
CA ARG A 5 59.64 -45.82 3.10
C ARG A 5 59.79 -46.31 1.67
N ASP A 6 60.78 -47.16 1.41
CA ASP A 6 60.99 -47.83 0.13
C ASP A 6 60.97 -46.92 -1.12
N GLY A 7 61.60 -45.74 -0.98
CA GLY A 7 61.69 -44.74 -2.05
C GLY A 7 60.41 -43.94 -2.28
N LEU A 8 59.37 -44.11 -1.46
CA LEU A 8 58.12 -43.35 -1.47
C LEU A 8 58.09 -42.37 -0.29
N CYS A 9 58.00 -41.08 -0.60
CA CYS A 9 57.77 -40.01 0.37
C CYS A 9 56.28 -39.69 0.43
N SER A 10 55.65 -39.82 1.59
CA SER A 10 54.27 -39.42 1.84
C SER A 10 54.25 -38.23 2.79
N ILE A 11 53.64 -37.12 2.37
CA ILE A 11 53.53 -35.87 3.13
C ILE A 11 52.05 -35.54 3.29
N GLY A 12 51.55 -35.53 4.52
CA GLY A 12 50.22 -35.07 4.88
C GLY A 12 50.27 -33.78 5.69
N SER A 13 49.42 -32.81 5.35
CA SER A 13 49.29 -31.54 6.07
C SER A 13 47.84 -31.10 6.14
N SER A 14 47.51 -30.34 7.18
CA SER A 14 46.23 -29.66 7.35
C SER A 14 46.49 -28.19 7.61
N ILE A 15 45.77 -27.32 6.91
CA ILE A 15 45.94 -25.88 7.01
C ILE A 15 44.58 -25.25 7.29
N ASN A 16 44.50 -24.40 8.31
CA ASN A 16 43.35 -23.53 8.56
C ASN A 16 43.79 -22.08 8.35
N LEU A 17 43.15 -21.38 7.43
CA LEU A 17 43.41 -19.98 7.12
C LEU A 17 42.11 -19.19 7.27
N ALA A 18 42.16 -18.09 8.02
CA ALA A 18 41.05 -17.16 8.06
C ALA A 18 40.75 -16.57 6.67
N ARG A 19 41.80 -16.37 5.86
CA ARG A 19 41.71 -15.82 4.52
C ARG A 19 42.84 -16.35 3.63
N LEU A 20 42.51 -16.80 2.43
CA LEU A 20 43.49 -17.14 1.38
C LEU A 20 43.12 -16.42 0.09
N GLN A 21 44.04 -15.62 -0.46
CA GLN A 21 43.84 -14.90 -1.71
C GLN A 21 44.80 -15.40 -2.78
N SER A 22 44.27 -15.77 -3.94
CA SER A 22 45.04 -16.18 -5.12
C SER A 22 44.77 -15.21 -6.26
N GLY A 23 45.73 -14.33 -6.53
CA GLY A 23 45.59 -13.23 -7.49
C GLY A 23 44.47 -12.24 -7.11
N ASN A 24 43.90 -11.58 -8.12
CA ASN A 24 42.82 -10.59 -7.95
C ASN A 24 41.42 -11.20 -8.10
N SER A 25 41.31 -12.49 -8.42
CA SER A 25 40.06 -13.12 -8.85
C SER A 25 39.55 -14.24 -7.95
N LEU A 26 40.34 -14.70 -6.97
CA LEU A 26 39.99 -15.81 -6.09
C LEU A 26 40.31 -15.49 -4.64
N LEU A 27 39.29 -15.50 -3.77
CA LEU A 27 39.43 -15.35 -2.33
C LEU A 27 38.67 -16.47 -1.61
N PHE A 28 39.29 -17.11 -0.64
CA PHE A 28 38.64 -18.05 0.27
C PHE A 28 38.59 -17.45 1.68
N GLU A 29 37.43 -17.58 2.33
CA GLU A 29 37.22 -17.16 3.72
C GLU A 29 37.03 -18.37 4.63
N ASN A 30 37.70 -18.39 5.78
CA ASN A 30 37.74 -19.50 6.74
C ASN A 30 37.99 -20.85 6.06
N LEU A 31 39.10 -20.92 5.33
CA LEU A 31 39.52 -22.07 4.56
C LEU A 31 40.13 -23.12 5.49
N ALA A 32 39.57 -24.32 5.50
CA ALA A 32 40.13 -25.49 6.16
C ALA A 32 40.43 -26.55 5.11
N VAL A 33 41.70 -26.93 4.95
CA VAL A 33 42.18 -27.81 3.88
C VAL A 33 43.05 -28.91 4.47
N LYS A 34 42.89 -30.13 3.97
CA LYS A 34 43.78 -31.27 4.17
C LYS A 34 44.37 -31.67 2.83
N GLY A 35 45.69 -31.77 2.77
CA GLY A 35 46.42 -32.19 1.59
C GLY A 35 47.35 -33.34 1.90
N GLU A 36 47.40 -34.32 1.01
CA GLU A 36 48.33 -35.44 1.07
C GLU A 36 49.04 -35.58 -0.27
N VAL A 37 50.34 -35.83 -0.24
CA VAL A 37 51.16 -35.98 -1.45
C VAL A 37 52.07 -37.18 -1.28
N GLU A 38 52.04 -38.08 -2.26
CA GLU A 38 52.95 -39.21 -2.40
C GLU A 38 53.88 -38.96 -3.59
N CYS A 39 55.19 -38.91 -3.33
CA CYS A 39 56.23 -38.64 -4.33
C CYS A 39 57.30 -39.72 -4.32
N ARG A 40 57.86 -40.00 -5.50
CA ARG A 40 59.12 -40.74 -5.70
C ARG A 40 60.15 -39.81 -6.36
N SER A 41 61.37 -40.29 -6.59
CA SER A 41 62.38 -39.57 -7.39
C SER A 41 61.91 -39.22 -8.81
N SER A 42 60.96 -39.99 -9.36
CA SER A 42 60.32 -39.73 -10.66
C SER A 42 59.21 -38.69 -10.63
N GLY A 43 58.93 -38.08 -9.46
CA GLY A 43 57.90 -37.05 -9.27
C GLY A 43 56.69 -37.51 -8.45
N THR A 44 55.66 -36.67 -8.42
CA THR A 44 54.42 -36.91 -7.68
C THR A 44 53.62 -38.05 -8.29
N GLN A 45 53.45 -39.13 -7.52
CA GLN A 45 52.69 -40.32 -7.91
C GLN A 45 51.20 -40.17 -7.60
N LYS A 46 50.87 -39.42 -6.55
CA LYS A 46 49.51 -39.14 -6.13
C LYS A 46 49.49 -37.87 -5.28
N ALA A 47 48.51 -37.01 -5.49
CA ALA A 47 48.24 -35.91 -4.57
C ALA A 47 46.75 -35.79 -4.34
N SER A 48 46.31 -35.64 -3.10
CA SER A 48 44.93 -35.39 -2.75
C SER A 48 44.80 -34.07 -2.00
N LEU A 49 43.70 -33.39 -2.22
CA LEU A 49 43.31 -32.17 -1.54
C LEU A 49 41.84 -32.29 -1.19
N SER A 50 41.47 -31.99 0.04
CA SER A 50 40.06 -31.83 0.42
C SER A 50 39.92 -30.65 1.34
N GLY A 51 38.85 -29.89 1.20
CA GLY A 51 38.68 -28.70 2.00
C GLY A 51 37.27 -28.17 2.04
N ARG A 52 37.06 -27.25 2.97
CA ARG A 52 35.85 -26.47 3.11
C ARG A 52 36.19 -25.00 3.31
N SER A 53 35.32 -24.12 2.84
CA SER A 53 35.41 -22.69 3.04
C SER A 53 34.02 -22.13 3.34
N SER A 54 33.96 -21.10 4.18
CA SER A 54 32.70 -20.42 4.51
C SER A 54 32.17 -19.56 3.37
N ALA A 55 33.06 -19.05 2.52
CA ALA A 55 32.74 -18.27 1.33
C ALA A 55 33.92 -18.26 0.36
N VAL A 56 33.61 -18.26 -0.95
CA VAL A 56 34.60 -18.09 -2.01
C VAL A 56 34.22 -16.89 -2.86
N ASN A 57 35.12 -15.92 -3.05
CA ASN A 57 34.91 -14.87 -4.03
C ASN A 57 35.55 -15.29 -5.35
N VAL A 58 34.75 -15.37 -6.40
CA VAL A 58 35.20 -15.59 -7.77
C VAL A 58 34.90 -14.34 -8.58
N GLY A 59 35.94 -13.59 -8.95
CA GLY A 59 35.83 -12.26 -9.54
C GLY A 59 35.13 -11.28 -8.59
N ARG A 60 33.99 -10.72 -9.00
CA ARG A 60 33.20 -9.76 -8.19
C ARG A 60 32.09 -10.39 -7.35
N LYS A 61 31.91 -11.72 -7.39
CA LYS A 61 30.81 -12.41 -6.71
C LYS A 61 31.30 -13.23 -5.53
N LYS A 62 30.65 -13.03 -4.38
CA LYS A 62 30.83 -13.82 -3.17
C LYS A 62 29.86 -15.00 -3.18
N THR A 63 30.40 -16.22 -3.11
CA THR A 63 29.62 -17.44 -2.88
C THR A 63 29.48 -17.69 -1.38
N GLY A 64 28.54 -18.54 -0.99
CA GLY A 64 28.46 -19.11 0.35
C GLY A 64 29.43 -20.28 0.52
N ALA A 65 29.09 -21.17 1.45
CA ALA A 65 29.93 -22.29 1.84
C ALA A 65 30.29 -23.17 0.63
N ALA A 66 31.55 -23.59 0.59
CA ALA A 66 32.11 -24.44 -0.44
C ALA A 66 32.77 -25.68 0.18
N ILE A 67 32.53 -26.85 -0.41
CA ILE A 67 33.23 -28.10 -0.11
C ILE A 67 33.86 -28.57 -1.42
N PHE A 68 35.14 -28.94 -1.37
CA PHE A 68 35.84 -29.38 -2.56
C PHE A 68 36.81 -30.50 -2.25
N SER A 69 37.05 -31.34 -3.25
CA SER A 69 38.14 -32.30 -3.24
C SER A 69 38.80 -32.38 -4.61
N ALA A 70 40.08 -32.71 -4.62
CA ALA A 70 40.84 -32.97 -5.82
C ALA A 70 41.76 -34.18 -5.58
N LEU A 71 41.83 -35.10 -6.54
CA LEU A 71 42.74 -36.22 -6.56
C LEU A 71 43.52 -36.19 -7.87
N TYR A 72 44.81 -35.88 -7.76
CA TYR A 72 45.76 -35.91 -8.86
C TYR A 72 46.43 -37.28 -8.93
N LEU A 73 46.43 -37.85 -10.13
CA LEU A 73 47.27 -38.95 -10.58
C LEU A 73 48.02 -38.50 -11.84
N PRO A 74 49.19 -39.08 -12.17
CA PRO A 74 49.97 -38.66 -13.34
C PRO A 74 49.19 -38.65 -14.66
N SER A 75 48.13 -39.47 -14.78
CA SER A 75 47.29 -39.54 -15.97
C SER A 75 46.07 -38.62 -15.97
N HIS A 76 45.55 -38.20 -14.79
CA HIS A 76 44.32 -37.42 -14.69
C HIS A 76 44.15 -36.74 -13.32
N LEU A 77 43.30 -35.73 -13.28
CA LEU A 77 42.88 -35.01 -12.08
C LEU A 77 41.37 -35.18 -11.90
N ASP A 78 40.95 -35.83 -10.82
CA ASP A 78 39.55 -35.87 -10.40
C ASP A 78 39.25 -34.73 -9.45
N CYS A 79 38.10 -34.08 -9.62
CA CYS A 79 37.66 -32.99 -8.76
C CYS A 79 36.18 -33.12 -8.39
N THR A 80 35.86 -32.73 -7.16
CA THR A 80 34.49 -32.47 -6.70
C THR A 80 34.39 -31.06 -6.16
N LEU A 81 33.27 -30.40 -6.41
CA LEU A 81 32.99 -29.06 -5.90
C LEU A 81 31.50 -28.92 -5.63
N ASP A 82 31.15 -28.61 -4.38
CA ASP A 82 29.82 -28.25 -3.93
C ASP A 82 29.86 -26.82 -3.37
N VAL A 83 29.08 -25.90 -3.95
CA VAL A 83 29.09 -24.48 -3.61
C VAL A 83 27.68 -23.94 -3.49
N VAL A 84 27.42 -23.20 -2.41
CA VAL A 84 26.19 -22.42 -2.25
C VAL A 84 26.35 -21.07 -2.94
N LEU A 85 25.45 -20.72 -3.86
CA LEU A 85 25.36 -19.41 -4.49
C LEU A 85 24.23 -18.63 -3.79
N PRO A 86 24.46 -17.41 -3.28
CA PRO A 86 23.45 -16.72 -2.47
C PRO A 86 22.41 -15.95 -3.28
N ASN A 87 22.75 -15.45 -4.48
CA ASN A 87 21.89 -14.58 -5.29
C ASN A 87 21.94 -14.97 -6.78
N PRO A 88 20.91 -15.68 -7.30
CA PRO A 88 19.84 -16.35 -6.55
C PRO A 88 20.36 -17.51 -5.67
N ALA A 89 19.59 -17.91 -4.65
CA ALA A 89 19.95 -18.98 -3.71
C ALA A 89 19.97 -20.35 -4.43
N GLN A 90 21.16 -20.93 -4.63
CA GLN A 90 21.33 -22.19 -5.38
C GLN A 90 22.46 -23.03 -4.82
N ASN A 91 22.45 -24.33 -5.12
CA ASN A 91 23.58 -25.22 -4.85
C ASN A 91 24.14 -25.77 -6.17
N LEU A 92 25.37 -25.39 -6.49
CA LEU A 92 26.15 -25.98 -7.57
C LEU A 92 26.87 -27.22 -7.03
N SER A 93 26.72 -28.35 -7.70
CA SER A 93 27.41 -29.61 -7.38
C SER A 93 28.02 -30.19 -8.65
N THR A 94 29.33 -30.34 -8.67
CA THR A 94 30.04 -30.88 -9.83
C THR A 94 31.09 -31.93 -9.44
N LYS A 95 31.18 -32.97 -10.27
CA LYS A 95 32.25 -33.97 -10.26
C LYS A 95 32.77 -34.11 -11.68
N PHE A 96 34.06 -33.86 -11.88
CA PHE A 96 34.68 -33.95 -13.19
C PHE A 96 36.07 -34.55 -13.09
N SER A 97 36.50 -35.21 -14.17
CA SER A 97 37.87 -35.65 -14.36
C SER A 97 38.51 -34.83 -15.46
N THR A 98 39.79 -34.51 -15.32
CA THR A 98 40.55 -33.71 -16.28
C THR A 98 41.76 -34.51 -16.73
N THR A 99 41.88 -34.74 -18.03
CA THR A 99 43.09 -35.29 -18.64
C THR A 99 43.80 -34.21 -19.43
N ARG A 100 45.14 -34.24 -19.43
CA ARG A 100 45.92 -33.34 -20.28
C ARG A 100 46.13 -34.02 -21.64
N ASP A 101 45.76 -33.33 -22.70
CA ASP A 101 45.98 -33.75 -24.09
C ASP A 101 46.82 -32.67 -24.80
N GLY A 102 48.14 -32.91 -24.84
CA GLY A 102 49.12 -31.91 -25.29
C GLY A 102 49.08 -30.61 -24.48
N SER A 103 48.63 -29.52 -25.12
CA SER A 103 48.46 -28.20 -24.50
C SER A 103 47.02 -27.90 -24.03
N ALA A 104 46.09 -28.82 -24.27
CA ALA A 104 44.69 -28.70 -23.88
C ALA A 104 44.36 -29.60 -22.68
N TYR A 105 43.28 -29.25 -22.00
CA TYR A 105 42.70 -30.02 -20.91
C TYR A 105 41.34 -30.54 -21.34
N ASN A 106 41.14 -31.85 -21.30
CA ASN A 106 39.86 -32.48 -21.57
C ASN A 106 39.13 -32.72 -20.25
N LEU A 107 38.06 -31.97 -20.01
CA LEU A 107 37.22 -32.07 -18.83
C LEU A 107 36.02 -32.97 -19.15
N LEU A 108 35.91 -34.07 -18.43
CA LEU A 108 34.79 -34.99 -18.46
C LEU A 108 33.93 -34.77 -17.21
N PHE A 109 32.73 -34.24 -17.39
CA PHE A 109 31.78 -34.04 -16.30
C PHE A 109 30.99 -35.32 -16.07
N ASN A 110 31.25 -35.97 -14.94
CA ASN A 110 30.47 -37.11 -14.45
C ASN A 110 29.19 -36.63 -13.77
N GLN A 111 29.23 -35.43 -13.18
CA GLN A 111 28.09 -34.77 -12.56
C GLN A 111 28.26 -33.25 -12.71
N LEU A 112 27.19 -32.58 -13.15
CA LEU A 112 27.04 -31.13 -13.04
C LEU A 112 25.57 -30.85 -12.78
N LEU A 113 25.28 -30.42 -11.55
CA LEU A 113 23.94 -30.13 -11.06
C LEU A 113 23.88 -28.69 -10.54
N ILE A 114 22.83 -27.96 -10.88
CA ILE A 114 22.50 -26.67 -10.26
C ILE A 114 21.11 -26.84 -9.65
N LYS A 115 21.05 -26.85 -8.31
CA LYS A 115 19.81 -27.09 -7.55
C LYS A 115 19.24 -25.78 -6.99
N ASP A 116 17.93 -25.64 -7.05
CA ASP A 116 17.16 -24.56 -6.41
C ASP A 116 15.82 -25.10 -5.92
N GLY A 117 15.62 -25.16 -4.60
CA GLY A 117 14.44 -25.80 -4.02
C GLY A 117 14.28 -27.25 -4.48
N ALA A 118 13.17 -27.54 -5.17
CA ALA A 118 12.84 -28.86 -5.71
C ALA A 118 13.39 -29.12 -7.12
N GLU A 119 13.94 -28.11 -7.80
CA GLU A 119 14.28 -28.19 -9.22
C GLU A 119 15.80 -28.28 -9.44
N VAL A 120 16.19 -29.02 -10.49
CA VAL A 120 17.60 -29.33 -10.76
C VAL A 120 17.91 -29.21 -12.26
N TRP A 121 18.83 -28.33 -12.61
CA TRP A 121 19.50 -28.37 -13.91
C TRP A 121 20.58 -29.45 -13.88
N LYS A 122 20.58 -30.38 -14.84
CA LYS A 122 21.54 -31.47 -14.96
C LYS A 122 22.22 -31.43 -16.33
N ALA A 123 23.55 -31.53 -16.35
CA ALA A 123 24.27 -31.76 -17.59
C ALA A 123 24.13 -33.22 -18.05
N GLY A 124 24.18 -33.44 -19.37
CA GLY A 124 24.21 -34.78 -19.95
C GLY A 124 25.35 -35.62 -19.37
N GLU A 125 25.14 -36.92 -19.24
CA GLU A 125 26.16 -37.82 -18.72
C GLU A 125 27.38 -37.84 -19.64
N ASN A 126 28.57 -37.88 -19.04
CA ASN A 126 29.85 -37.87 -19.78
C ASN A 126 30.02 -36.64 -20.69
N SER A 127 29.47 -35.50 -20.30
CA SER A 127 29.65 -34.24 -21.05
C SER A 127 31.13 -33.85 -21.09
N ARG A 128 31.65 -33.55 -22.28
CA ARG A 128 33.07 -33.23 -22.50
C ARG A 128 33.27 -31.79 -22.94
N ILE A 129 34.25 -31.13 -22.34
CA ILE A 129 34.74 -29.81 -22.76
C ILE A 129 36.26 -29.90 -22.87
N MET A 130 36.82 -29.50 -24.02
CA MET A 130 38.26 -29.35 -24.17
C MET A 130 38.62 -27.86 -24.05
N LEU A 131 39.47 -27.53 -23.09
CA LEU A 131 39.94 -26.17 -22.82
C LEU A 131 41.41 -26.06 -23.21
N GLY A 132 41.71 -25.25 -24.22
CA GLY A 132 43.05 -24.85 -24.59
C GLY A 132 43.37 -23.41 -24.15
N LYS A 133 44.58 -22.94 -24.48
CA LYS A 133 44.99 -21.55 -24.18
C LYS A 133 44.20 -20.51 -25.01
N THR A 134 43.81 -20.86 -26.24
CA THR A 134 43.22 -19.93 -27.22
C THR A 134 41.85 -20.36 -27.73
N ALA A 135 41.37 -21.55 -27.33
CA ALA A 135 40.10 -22.11 -27.78
C ALA A 135 39.43 -22.96 -26.71
N ALA A 136 38.10 -23.02 -26.74
CA ALA A 136 37.30 -24.01 -26.02
C ALA A 136 36.43 -24.78 -27.00
N ARG A 137 36.47 -26.12 -26.91
CA ARG A 137 35.67 -27.01 -27.74
C ARG A 137 34.66 -27.77 -26.88
N PHE A 138 33.42 -27.74 -27.32
CA PHE A 138 32.28 -28.40 -26.72
C PHE A 138 31.85 -29.54 -27.64
N ASN A 139 31.68 -30.74 -27.09
CA ASN A 139 31.17 -31.89 -27.84
C ASN A 139 29.71 -32.09 -27.44
N ARG A 140 28.80 -31.34 -28.07
CA ARG A 140 27.36 -31.33 -27.78
C ARG A 140 27.04 -31.27 -26.28
N PHE A 141 27.72 -30.39 -25.56
CA PHE A 141 27.52 -30.19 -24.14
C PHE A 141 26.08 -29.73 -23.88
N THR A 142 25.31 -30.55 -23.16
CA THR A 142 23.89 -30.31 -22.94
C THR A 142 23.62 -30.13 -21.46
N ILE A 143 22.87 -29.09 -21.09
CA ILE A 143 22.34 -28.90 -19.74
C ILE A 143 20.82 -28.69 -19.82
N ALA A 144 20.06 -29.40 -18.98
CA ALA A 144 18.60 -29.41 -19.08
C ALA A 144 17.92 -29.42 -17.70
N LYS A 145 16.69 -28.91 -17.68
CA LYS A 145 15.76 -28.91 -16.53
C LYS A 145 14.34 -29.11 -17.09
N GLY A 146 13.76 -30.28 -16.86
CA GLY A 146 12.45 -30.62 -17.44
C GLY A 146 12.48 -30.50 -18.98
N ILE A 147 11.63 -29.62 -19.51
CA ILE A 147 11.55 -29.31 -20.96
C ILE A 147 12.54 -28.24 -21.42
N GLN A 148 13.21 -27.55 -20.48
CA GLN A 148 14.18 -26.50 -20.77
C GLN A 148 15.55 -27.10 -21.06
N GLN A 149 16.22 -26.63 -22.10
CA GLN A 149 17.50 -27.19 -22.54
C GLN A 149 18.42 -26.11 -23.12
N ALA A 150 19.71 -26.21 -22.81
CA ALA A 150 20.76 -25.50 -23.52
C ALA A 150 21.79 -26.49 -24.07
N VAL A 151 22.15 -26.36 -25.35
CA VAL A 151 23.12 -27.22 -26.03
C VAL A 151 24.22 -26.35 -26.62
N LEU A 152 25.47 -26.67 -26.31
CA LEU A 152 26.67 -26.02 -26.83
C LEU A 152 27.48 -27.04 -27.65
N ASP A 153 27.82 -26.71 -28.89
CA ASP A 153 28.54 -27.62 -29.78
C ASP A 153 29.53 -26.88 -30.67
N GLY A 154 30.67 -27.52 -30.96
CA GLY A 154 31.75 -26.94 -31.75
C GLY A 154 32.78 -26.17 -30.92
N GLU A 155 33.54 -25.29 -31.55
CA GLU A 155 34.72 -24.65 -30.95
C GLU A 155 34.65 -23.12 -31.03
N LEU A 156 34.83 -22.49 -29.87
CA LEU A 156 34.98 -21.05 -29.71
C LEU A 156 36.47 -20.70 -29.68
N SER A 157 36.93 -19.95 -30.67
CA SER A 157 38.30 -19.48 -30.79
C SER A 157 38.33 -18.15 -31.54
N ASN A 158 39.19 -17.23 -31.08
CA ASN A 158 39.49 -16.01 -31.83
C ASN A 158 40.56 -16.24 -32.90
N SER A 159 41.35 -17.30 -32.77
CA SER A 159 42.58 -17.53 -33.56
C SER A 159 42.44 -18.62 -34.62
N GLN A 160 41.34 -19.36 -34.60
CA GLN A 160 41.11 -20.51 -35.48
C GLN A 160 39.80 -20.37 -36.27
N PRO A 161 39.72 -20.91 -37.50
CA PRO A 161 38.54 -20.84 -38.37
C PRO A 161 37.43 -21.83 -37.97
N ALA A 162 37.22 -22.05 -36.68
CA ALA A 162 36.23 -23.00 -36.17
C ALA A 162 34.79 -22.45 -36.14
N SER A 163 33.82 -23.37 -36.10
CA SER A 163 32.40 -23.09 -35.93
C SER A 163 31.92 -23.48 -34.53
N PHE A 164 30.99 -22.70 -33.99
CA PHE A 164 30.32 -22.97 -32.72
C PHE A 164 28.82 -22.72 -32.85
N GLN A 165 28.01 -23.53 -32.19
CA GLN A 165 26.57 -23.39 -32.11
C GLN A 165 26.11 -23.47 -30.65
N CYS A 166 25.18 -22.61 -30.28
CA CYS A 166 24.48 -22.66 -29.01
C CYS A 166 22.96 -22.59 -29.27
N THR A 167 22.22 -23.57 -28.78
CA THR A 167 20.76 -23.57 -28.85
C THR A 167 20.15 -23.56 -27.46
N LEU A 168 19.14 -22.72 -27.28
CA LEU A 168 18.28 -22.68 -26.10
C LEU A 168 16.89 -23.12 -26.53
N SER A 169 16.31 -24.08 -25.82
CA SER A 169 14.99 -24.63 -26.09
C SER A 169 14.10 -24.47 -24.86
N ASN A 170 12.90 -23.89 -25.05
CA ASN A 170 11.89 -23.64 -24.02
C ASN A 170 12.45 -22.98 -22.75
N MET A 171 13.43 -22.08 -22.91
CA MET A 171 14.09 -21.43 -21.78
C MET A 171 13.15 -20.40 -21.16
N GLU A 172 12.89 -20.50 -19.87
CA GLU A 172 12.12 -19.48 -19.16
C GLU A 172 13.00 -18.24 -18.92
N LEU A 173 12.49 -17.04 -19.21
CA LEU A 173 13.27 -15.80 -19.11
C LEU A 173 13.68 -15.47 -17.68
N ASP A 174 12.87 -15.83 -16.70
CA ASP A 174 13.20 -15.68 -15.28
C ASP A 174 14.24 -16.71 -14.81
N GLU A 175 14.48 -17.79 -15.57
CA GLU A 175 15.63 -18.68 -15.38
C GLU A 175 16.92 -18.07 -15.97
N LEU A 176 16.84 -17.17 -16.96
CA LEU A 176 18.02 -16.52 -17.50
C LEU A 176 18.77 -15.69 -16.47
N LYS A 177 18.13 -15.17 -15.41
CA LYS A 177 18.83 -14.50 -14.29
C LYS A 177 19.84 -15.41 -13.57
N ARG A 178 19.73 -16.73 -13.75
CA ARG A 178 20.67 -17.74 -13.21
C ARG A 178 21.96 -17.79 -14.02
N PHE A 179 21.85 -17.59 -15.34
CA PHE A 179 22.97 -17.64 -16.28
C PHE A 179 23.51 -16.24 -16.64
N SER A 180 22.66 -15.22 -16.53
CA SER A 180 22.94 -13.82 -16.79
C SER A 180 23.39 -13.10 -15.53
N LEU A 181 24.35 -12.20 -15.68
CA LEU A 181 24.91 -11.40 -14.60
C LEU A 181 24.18 -10.06 -14.40
N SER A 182 23.04 -9.82 -15.08
CA SER A 182 22.37 -8.51 -15.07
C SER A 182 21.01 -8.50 -14.34
N PRO A 183 20.80 -7.60 -13.36
CA PRO A 183 19.49 -7.38 -12.71
C PRO A 183 18.38 -6.93 -13.66
N SER A 184 18.72 -6.44 -14.85
CA SER A 184 17.74 -5.98 -15.85
C SER A 184 16.76 -7.08 -16.30
N PHE A 185 17.10 -8.35 -16.09
CA PHE A 185 16.27 -9.49 -16.46
C PHE A 185 15.25 -9.88 -15.39
N ASP A 186 15.32 -9.33 -14.17
CA ASP A 186 14.47 -9.77 -13.04
C ASP A 186 12.97 -9.55 -13.27
N LYS A 187 12.63 -8.56 -14.11
CA LYS A 187 11.24 -8.24 -14.47
C LYS A 187 10.77 -8.98 -15.72
N LEU A 188 11.65 -9.65 -16.46
CA LEU A 188 11.27 -10.36 -17.67
C LEU A 188 10.72 -11.76 -17.33
N SER A 189 9.63 -12.12 -17.99
CA SER A 189 9.00 -13.44 -17.90
C SER A 189 8.49 -13.87 -19.28
N GLY A 190 8.23 -15.16 -19.44
CA GLY A 190 7.90 -15.79 -20.72
C GLY A 190 8.91 -16.86 -21.09
N THR A 191 8.71 -17.50 -22.24
CA THR A 191 9.60 -18.57 -22.73
C THR A 191 10.29 -18.16 -24.02
N VAL A 192 11.54 -18.55 -24.20
CA VAL A 192 12.34 -18.28 -25.39
C VAL A 192 13.01 -19.53 -25.94
N ASN A 193 13.03 -19.62 -27.26
CA ASN A 193 13.92 -20.48 -28.02
C ASN A 193 14.95 -19.57 -28.71
N ALA A 194 16.22 -19.94 -28.69
CA ALA A 194 17.27 -19.16 -29.33
C ALA A 194 18.29 -20.07 -30.01
N SER A 195 18.86 -19.60 -31.11
CA SER A 195 19.97 -20.26 -31.81
C SER A 195 21.03 -19.23 -32.14
N LEU A 196 22.23 -19.44 -31.61
CA LEU A 196 23.43 -18.67 -31.87
C LEU A 196 24.38 -19.54 -32.68
N ALA A 197 24.93 -19.02 -33.79
CA ALA A 197 25.98 -19.68 -34.55
C ALA A 197 27.12 -18.71 -34.81
N VAL A 198 28.36 -19.17 -34.58
CA VAL A 198 29.60 -18.45 -34.84
C VAL A 198 30.38 -19.23 -35.89
N SER A 199 30.86 -18.58 -36.94
CA SER A 199 31.66 -19.21 -37.99
C SER A 199 32.58 -18.20 -38.69
N GLY A 200 33.46 -18.67 -39.58
CA GLY A 200 34.37 -17.82 -40.36
C GLY A 200 35.83 -17.88 -39.89
N SER A 201 36.72 -17.21 -40.61
CA SER A 201 38.14 -17.07 -40.25
C SER A 201 38.34 -16.06 -39.10
N PRO A 202 39.49 -16.08 -38.40
CA PRO A 202 39.77 -15.21 -37.24
C PRO A 202 39.34 -13.74 -37.39
N ASP A 203 39.70 -13.09 -38.49
CA ASP A 203 39.41 -11.67 -38.72
C ASP A 203 38.06 -11.40 -39.40
N LEU A 204 37.36 -12.45 -39.84
CA LEU A 204 36.07 -12.38 -40.53
C LEU A 204 35.00 -13.23 -39.83
N LYS A 205 35.07 -13.33 -38.49
CA LYS A 205 34.08 -14.07 -37.71
C LYS A 205 32.70 -13.44 -37.88
N LYS A 206 31.74 -14.29 -38.20
CA LYS A 206 30.33 -13.95 -38.34
C LYS A 206 29.56 -14.66 -37.23
N THR A 207 28.70 -13.91 -36.55
CA THR A 207 27.80 -14.46 -35.53
C THR A 207 26.36 -14.19 -35.93
N THR A 208 25.52 -15.22 -35.99
CA THR A 208 24.08 -15.09 -36.22
C THR A 208 23.33 -15.51 -34.97
N LEU A 209 22.33 -14.74 -34.56
CA LEU A 209 21.45 -15.02 -33.43
C LEU A 209 20.00 -14.94 -33.90
N ASN A 210 19.25 -16.01 -33.74
CA ASN A 210 17.81 -16.03 -33.94
C ASN A 210 17.15 -16.29 -32.58
N VAL A 211 16.15 -15.49 -32.22
CA VAL A 211 15.40 -15.61 -30.96
C VAL A 211 13.91 -15.60 -31.29
N SER A 212 13.18 -16.55 -30.73
CA SER A 212 11.72 -16.60 -30.78
C SER A 212 11.19 -16.80 -29.37
N GLY A 213 10.33 -15.91 -28.90
CA GLY A 213 9.73 -15.94 -27.58
C GLY A 213 8.21 -15.91 -27.62
N THR A 214 7.59 -16.52 -26.63
CA THR A 214 6.14 -16.54 -26.43
C THR A 214 5.80 -16.13 -25.00
N GLY A 215 4.69 -15.40 -24.85
CA GLY A 215 4.26 -14.91 -23.54
C GLY A 215 5.25 -13.93 -22.91
N ILE A 216 6.04 -13.22 -23.72
CA ILE A 216 7.05 -12.29 -23.22
C ILE A 216 6.34 -11.13 -22.51
N ARG A 217 6.79 -10.86 -21.30
CA ARG A 217 6.22 -9.84 -20.44
C ARG A 217 7.33 -9.18 -19.64
N TYR A 218 7.28 -7.86 -19.55
CA TYR A 218 8.13 -7.08 -18.65
C TYR A 218 7.27 -6.61 -17.48
N ASP A 219 7.49 -7.16 -16.30
CA ASP A 219 6.64 -7.00 -15.12
C ASP A 219 5.17 -7.25 -15.49
N LYS A 220 4.24 -6.31 -15.38
CA LYS A 220 2.84 -6.49 -15.78
C LYS A 220 2.56 -6.14 -17.26
N PHE A 221 3.53 -5.56 -17.98
CA PHE A 221 3.36 -5.15 -19.37
C PHE A 221 3.56 -6.32 -20.33
N MET A 222 2.51 -6.69 -21.06
CA MET A 222 2.54 -7.76 -22.04
C MET A 222 3.19 -7.30 -23.35
N ILE A 223 4.33 -7.90 -23.69
CA ILE A 223 5.02 -7.72 -24.97
C ILE A 223 4.43 -8.69 -26.01
N GLY A 224 4.14 -9.94 -25.61
CA GLY A 224 3.49 -10.93 -26.47
C GLY A 224 4.46 -11.96 -27.03
N THR A 225 4.32 -12.25 -28.32
CA THR A 225 5.33 -12.98 -29.09
C THR A 225 6.48 -12.04 -29.44
N PHE A 226 7.69 -12.57 -29.49
CA PHE A 226 8.89 -11.81 -29.82
C PHE A 226 9.72 -12.61 -30.81
N GLN A 227 10.17 -11.99 -31.89
CA GLN A 227 11.09 -12.56 -32.87
C GLN A 227 12.22 -11.56 -33.08
N CYS A 228 13.46 -12.04 -33.05
CA CYS A 228 14.63 -11.21 -33.30
C CYS A 228 15.67 -12.00 -34.07
N ASN A 229 16.12 -11.43 -35.17
CA ASN A 229 17.23 -11.94 -35.97
C ASN A 229 18.35 -10.91 -35.88
N ALA A 230 19.54 -11.36 -35.49
CA ALA A 230 20.71 -10.51 -35.38
C ALA A 230 21.91 -11.12 -36.08
N LEU A 231 22.67 -10.27 -36.75
CA LEU A 231 23.89 -10.58 -37.46
C LEU A 231 25.00 -9.67 -36.95
N HIS A 232 26.06 -10.28 -36.44
CA HIS A 232 27.28 -9.59 -36.05
C HIS A 232 28.44 -9.95 -36.98
N ASN A 233 29.09 -8.92 -37.51
CA ASN A 233 30.32 -8.99 -38.27
C ASN A 233 31.03 -7.62 -38.21
N ASP A 234 32.35 -7.60 -38.34
CA ASP A 234 33.14 -6.35 -38.39
C ASP A 234 32.88 -5.41 -37.19
N ASN A 235 32.72 -5.98 -35.99
CA ASN A 235 32.37 -5.26 -34.76
C ASN A 235 31.04 -4.49 -34.80
N ILE A 236 30.13 -4.85 -35.72
CA ILE A 236 28.80 -4.25 -35.83
C ILE A 236 27.76 -5.36 -35.68
N LEU A 237 26.85 -5.19 -34.72
CA LEU A 237 25.63 -6.00 -34.60
C LEU A 237 24.51 -5.30 -35.35
N ARG A 238 23.98 -5.95 -36.39
CA ARG A 238 22.74 -5.57 -37.06
C ARG A 238 21.62 -6.45 -36.53
N PHE A 239 20.46 -5.89 -36.25
CA PHE A 239 19.31 -6.69 -35.82
C PHE A 239 18.02 -6.18 -36.41
N GLU A 240 17.07 -7.10 -36.51
CA GLU A 240 15.66 -6.86 -36.82
C GLU A 240 14.83 -7.61 -35.80
N MET A 241 13.80 -6.96 -35.27
CA MET A 241 12.89 -7.53 -34.30
C MET A 241 11.45 -7.20 -34.65
N HIS A 242 10.57 -8.14 -34.33
CA HIS A 242 9.14 -7.99 -34.41
C HIS A 242 8.52 -8.59 -33.15
N SER A 243 7.58 -7.88 -32.56
CA SER A 243 6.82 -8.35 -31.42
C SER A 243 5.36 -8.04 -31.62
N SER A 244 4.47 -8.91 -31.15
CA SER A 244 3.02 -8.66 -31.17
C SER A 244 2.30 -9.47 -30.11
N VAL A 245 1.24 -8.93 -29.54
CA VAL A 245 0.30 -9.70 -28.72
C VAL A 245 -0.72 -10.37 -29.65
N PRO A 246 -0.80 -11.71 -29.68
CA PRO A 246 -1.78 -12.40 -30.50
C PRO A 246 -3.20 -11.94 -30.15
N PRO A 247 -4.09 -11.80 -31.15
CA PRO A 247 -5.47 -11.42 -30.89
C PRO A 247 -6.14 -12.45 -29.97
N GLN A 248 -6.75 -11.97 -28.90
CA GLN A 248 -7.56 -12.80 -28.00
C GLN A 248 -8.86 -13.15 -28.74
N VAL A 249 -9.02 -14.42 -29.12
CA VAL A 249 -10.28 -14.89 -29.73
C VAL A 249 -11.37 -14.87 -28.65
N LYS A 250 -12.31 -13.92 -28.75
CA LYS A 250 -13.60 -14.04 -28.06
C LYS A 250 -14.56 -14.83 -28.96
N SER A 251 -15.41 -15.65 -28.35
CA SER A 251 -16.37 -16.57 -28.96
C SER A 251 -17.52 -15.91 -29.75
N THR A 252 -17.37 -14.68 -30.24
CA THR A 252 -18.35 -13.98 -31.08
C THR A 252 -17.63 -13.08 -32.08
N ASP A 253 -17.74 -13.39 -33.37
CA ASP A 253 -17.45 -12.68 -34.65
C ASP A 253 -16.73 -11.31 -34.73
N ARG A 254 -15.96 -10.90 -33.73
CA ARG A 254 -15.07 -9.73 -33.77
C ARG A 254 -13.70 -10.13 -33.25
N SER A 255 -12.77 -10.34 -34.18
CA SER A 255 -11.35 -10.34 -33.85
C SER A 255 -10.99 -8.95 -33.32
N VAL A 256 -10.55 -8.88 -32.06
CA VAL A 256 -9.89 -7.67 -31.56
C VAL A 256 -8.52 -7.63 -32.24
N PRO A 257 -8.16 -6.55 -32.97
CA PRO A 257 -6.83 -6.46 -33.58
C PRO A 257 -5.76 -6.63 -32.51
N GLY A 258 -4.66 -7.32 -32.86
CA GLY A 258 -3.50 -7.45 -31.98
C GLY A 258 -3.04 -6.07 -31.54
N MET A 259 -2.63 -5.95 -30.27
CA MET A 259 -2.07 -4.72 -29.69
C MET A 259 -0.58 -4.92 -29.41
N ASN A 260 0.13 -3.83 -29.15
CA ASN A 260 1.57 -3.83 -28.84
C ASN A 260 2.39 -4.51 -29.95
N THR A 261 2.07 -4.25 -31.22
CA THR A 261 2.94 -4.61 -32.33
C THR A 261 4.13 -3.68 -32.32
N ILE A 262 5.33 -4.20 -32.05
CA ILE A 262 6.56 -3.42 -31.98
C ILE A 262 7.52 -3.97 -33.02
N GLU A 263 7.86 -3.14 -34.00
CA GLU A 263 8.86 -3.42 -35.00
C GLU A 263 10.14 -2.66 -34.67
N GLY A 264 11.29 -3.26 -34.95
CA GLY A 264 12.55 -2.65 -34.62
C GLY A 264 13.67 -3.10 -35.52
N SER A 265 14.58 -2.18 -35.84
CA SER A 265 15.84 -2.53 -36.49
C SER A 265 16.95 -1.58 -36.06
N GLY A 266 18.19 -2.03 -36.17
CA GLY A 266 19.32 -1.18 -35.82
C GLY A 266 20.69 -1.78 -36.02
N THR A 267 21.68 -0.91 -35.84
CA THR A 267 23.11 -1.19 -35.88
C THR A 267 23.75 -0.72 -34.57
N VAL A 268 24.41 -1.64 -33.86
CA VAL A 268 25.08 -1.39 -32.58
C VAL A 268 26.57 -1.74 -32.72
N PRO A 269 27.49 -0.84 -32.36
CA PRO A 269 28.93 -1.13 -32.41
C PRO A 269 29.30 -2.03 -31.23
N LEU A 270 29.51 -3.31 -31.53
CA LEU A 270 29.71 -4.37 -30.56
C LEU A 270 30.99 -5.13 -30.92
N ALA A 271 32.03 -4.99 -30.12
CA ALA A 271 33.23 -5.82 -30.22
C ALA A 271 33.03 -7.11 -29.41
N LEU A 272 33.23 -8.25 -30.07
CA LEU A 272 33.14 -9.57 -29.46
C LEU A 272 34.52 -10.23 -29.46
N ASN A 273 34.94 -10.73 -28.30
CA ASN A 273 36.01 -11.69 -28.16
C ASN A 273 35.38 -13.03 -27.79
N PHE A 274 35.61 -14.10 -28.54
CA PHE A 274 34.92 -15.38 -28.36
C PHE A 274 35.51 -16.24 -27.24
N TYR A 275 36.84 -16.24 -27.07
CA TYR A 275 37.51 -16.98 -26.00
C TYR A 275 38.74 -16.24 -25.42
N PRO A 276 38.72 -15.87 -24.13
CA PRO A 276 37.57 -15.90 -23.21
C PRO A 276 36.47 -14.94 -23.68
N LEU A 277 35.20 -15.29 -23.48
CA LEU A 277 34.09 -14.45 -23.94
C LEU A 277 34.18 -13.04 -23.33
N GLN A 278 34.31 -12.02 -24.17
CA GLN A 278 34.22 -10.61 -23.77
C GLN A 278 33.31 -9.87 -24.75
N VAL A 279 32.43 -9.05 -24.20
CA VAL A 279 31.51 -8.21 -24.95
C VAL A 279 31.83 -6.77 -24.58
N ARG A 280 32.23 -5.96 -25.56
CA ARG A 280 32.57 -4.55 -25.35
C ARG A 280 31.86 -3.68 -26.37
N MET A 281 31.19 -2.63 -25.93
CA MET A 281 30.79 -1.56 -26.84
C MET A 281 32.01 -0.68 -27.10
N ALA A 282 32.38 -0.49 -28.36
CA ALA A 282 33.50 0.37 -28.71
C ALA A 282 33.11 1.83 -28.47
N ASP A 283 34.00 2.62 -27.87
CA ASP A 283 33.74 4.05 -27.59
C ASP A 283 33.73 4.88 -28.88
N GLN A 284 32.96 5.97 -28.89
CA GLN A 284 32.88 6.94 -29.97
C GLN A 284 32.44 6.37 -31.34
N GLN A 285 31.75 5.22 -31.33
CA GLN A 285 31.23 4.60 -32.54
C GLN A 285 29.76 4.97 -32.78
N PRO A 286 29.34 5.09 -34.05
CA PRO A 286 27.96 5.40 -34.37
C PRO A 286 27.05 4.24 -33.97
N ILE A 287 25.90 4.57 -33.40
CA ILE A 287 24.81 3.66 -33.11
C ILE A 287 23.54 4.21 -33.75
N LYS A 288 22.69 3.33 -34.28
CA LYS A 288 21.41 3.70 -34.86
C LYS A 288 20.40 2.59 -34.61
N VAL A 289 19.38 2.86 -33.83
CA VAL A 289 18.27 1.94 -33.57
C VAL A 289 16.97 2.70 -33.78
N ALA A 290 16.00 2.07 -34.46
CA ALA A 290 14.65 2.58 -34.61
C ALA A 290 13.68 1.48 -34.19
N LEU A 291 12.79 1.80 -33.24
CA LEU A 291 11.64 0.98 -32.88
C LEU A 291 10.36 1.77 -33.16
N HIS A 292 9.32 1.09 -33.64
CA HIS A 292 8.07 1.72 -34.01
C HIS A 292 6.89 0.82 -33.62
N SER A 293 5.78 1.43 -33.20
CA SER A 293 4.53 0.75 -32.89
C SER A 293 3.35 1.67 -33.21
N ASP A 294 2.48 1.23 -34.13
CA ASP A 294 1.25 1.96 -34.48
C ASP A 294 0.10 1.68 -33.50
N ASN A 295 0.17 0.59 -32.75
CA ASN A 295 -0.90 0.06 -31.90
C ASN A 295 -0.45 -0.20 -30.45
N LEU A 296 0.53 0.56 -29.96
CA LEU A 296 0.99 0.45 -28.57
C LEU A 296 -0.15 0.79 -27.61
N SER A 297 -0.39 -0.08 -26.64
CA SER A 297 -1.41 0.14 -25.62
C SER A 297 -1.02 1.29 -24.70
N ALA A 298 -1.98 2.19 -24.45
CA ALA A 298 -1.87 3.26 -23.47
C ALA A 298 -1.62 2.74 -22.06
N GLN A 299 -1.89 1.46 -21.76
CA GLN A 299 -1.55 0.82 -20.50
C GLN A 299 -0.04 0.94 -20.18
N SER A 300 0.83 1.08 -21.19
CA SER A 300 2.24 1.39 -20.96
C SER A 300 2.47 2.66 -20.11
N LEU A 301 1.57 3.65 -20.20
CA LEU A 301 1.63 4.89 -19.43
C LEU A 301 1.45 4.67 -17.93
N THR A 302 0.65 3.69 -17.47
CA THR A 302 0.48 3.44 -16.03
C THR A 302 1.75 2.90 -15.37
N TYR A 303 2.63 2.26 -16.15
CA TYR A 303 3.94 1.80 -15.68
C TYR A 303 4.97 2.93 -15.64
N LEU A 304 4.91 3.84 -16.61
CA LEU A 304 5.80 5.01 -16.65
C LEU A 304 5.37 6.09 -15.65
N LEU A 305 4.07 6.20 -15.38
CA LEU A 305 3.44 7.25 -14.59
C LEU A 305 2.45 6.62 -13.60
N PRO A 306 2.93 6.16 -12.41
CA PRO A 306 2.14 5.35 -11.48
C PRO A 306 0.98 6.08 -10.79
N PHE A 307 0.78 7.37 -11.05
CA PHE A 307 -0.39 8.13 -10.57
C PHE A 307 -1.64 7.92 -11.45
N PHE A 308 -1.50 7.25 -12.60
CA PHE A 308 -2.63 6.75 -13.38
C PHE A 308 -3.09 5.40 -12.85
N GLU A 309 -4.35 5.32 -12.42
CA GLU A 309 -5.01 4.07 -12.04
C GLU A 309 -5.22 3.17 -13.27
N SER A 310 -5.63 3.77 -14.38
CA SER A 310 -5.81 3.09 -15.67
C SER A 310 -5.46 4.01 -16.83
N ALA A 311 -5.04 3.40 -17.93
CA ALA A 311 -4.86 4.07 -19.22
C ALA A 311 -5.30 3.12 -20.33
N GLU A 312 -6.20 3.59 -21.19
CA GLU A 312 -6.85 2.83 -22.24
C GLU A 312 -6.76 3.60 -23.57
N GLY A 313 -6.57 2.86 -24.66
CA GLY A 313 -6.43 3.40 -26.00
C GLY A 313 -5.13 2.98 -26.67
N ILE A 314 -4.92 3.52 -27.87
CA ILE A 314 -3.75 3.27 -28.70
C ILE A 314 -2.91 4.54 -28.75
N ILE A 315 -1.61 4.41 -28.52
CA ILE A 315 -0.64 5.50 -28.51
C ILE A 315 0.50 5.21 -29.50
N PRO A 316 0.35 5.54 -30.80
CA PRO A 316 1.38 5.31 -31.78
C PRO A 316 2.71 5.93 -31.32
N THR A 317 3.77 5.14 -31.29
CA THR A 317 5.03 5.50 -30.63
C THR A 317 6.22 5.13 -31.51
N THR A 318 7.18 6.05 -31.62
CA THR A 318 8.46 5.81 -32.30
C THR A 318 9.59 6.11 -31.33
N LEU A 319 10.53 5.18 -31.18
CA LEU A 319 11.77 5.33 -30.44
C LEU A 319 12.94 5.31 -31.42
N LYS A 320 13.84 6.29 -31.33
CA LYS A 320 15.10 6.33 -32.06
C LYS A 320 16.24 6.47 -31.07
N ILE A 321 17.29 5.68 -31.26
CA ILE A 321 18.54 5.77 -30.50
C ILE A 321 19.63 6.03 -31.53
N GLU A 322 20.28 7.17 -31.45
CA GLU A 322 21.33 7.58 -32.39
C GLU A 322 22.50 8.27 -31.69
N GLY A 323 23.47 8.79 -32.45
CA GLY A 323 24.67 9.41 -31.91
C GLY A 323 25.81 8.42 -31.71
N ARG A 324 26.56 8.56 -30.60
CA ARG A 324 27.80 7.80 -30.38
C ARG A 324 27.84 7.11 -29.02
N THR A 325 28.39 5.91 -28.98
CA THR A 325 28.64 5.17 -27.74
C THR A 325 29.70 5.84 -26.85
N PRO A 326 29.64 5.63 -25.52
CA PRO A 326 28.63 4.88 -24.77
C PRO A 326 27.39 5.70 -24.38
N LYS A 327 27.29 6.96 -24.83
CA LYS A 327 26.21 7.90 -24.49
C LYS A 327 25.39 8.27 -25.73
N PRO A 328 24.59 7.35 -26.28
CA PRO A 328 23.73 7.68 -27.38
C PRO A 328 22.63 8.67 -26.97
N ASP A 329 22.12 9.37 -27.96
CA ASP A 329 20.95 10.22 -27.87
C ASP A 329 19.70 9.37 -28.07
N ILE A 330 18.73 9.52 -27.17
CA ILE A 330 17.46 8.80 -27.21
C ILE A 330 16.34 9.80 -27.51
N TYR A 331 15.58 9.50 -28.55
CA TYR A 331 14.41 10.25 -28.98
C TYR A 331 13.18 9.35 -28.91
N LEU A 332 12.10 9.82 -28.32
CA LEU A 332 10.81 9.12 -28.31
C LEU A 332 9.72 10.09 -28.72
N THR A 333 8.79 9.68 -29.56
CA THR A 333 7.61 10.48 -29.91
C THR A 333 6.40 9.59 -29.84
N THR A 334 5.38 10.04 -29.11
CA THR A 334 4.12 9.33 -28.96
C THR A 334 2.95 10.28 -29.15
N VAL A 335 1.91 9.82 -29.83
CA VAL A 335 0.70 10.60 -30.08
C VAL A 335 -0.44 10.03 -29.25
N LEU A 336 -1.03 10.88 -28.41
CA LEU A 336 -2.22 10.56 -27.65
C LEU A 336 -3.43 10.84 -28.55
N ARG A 337 -4.22 9.81 -28.87
CA ARG A 337 -5.47 9.92 -29.65
C ARG A 337 -6.60 9.30 -28.86
N ASP A 338 -7.50 10.15 -28.38
CA ASP A 338 -8.60 9.79 -27.49
C ASP A 338 -8.18 8.82 -26.38
N THR A 339 -6.98 9.05 -25.83
CA THR A 339 -6.39 8.21 -24.79
C THR A 339 -7.11 8.45 -23.48
N LYS A 340 -7.79 7.44 -22.97
CA LYS A 340 -8.55 7.54 -21.73
C LYS A 340 -7.63 7.22 -20.56
N ILE A 341 -7.58 8.11 -19.58
CA ILE A 341 -6.82 7.88 -18.35
C ILE A 341 -7.72 8.10 -17.15
N LYS A 342 -7.44 7.40 -16.05
CA LYS A 342 -8.03 7.68 -14.74
C LYS A 342 -6.93 8.04 -13.76
N VAL A 343 -7.05 9.19 -13.12
CA VAL A 343 -6.05 9.70 -12.16
C VAL A 343 -6.41 9.22 -10.76
N GLU A 344 -5.53 8.46 -10.12
CA GLU A 344 -5.86 7.76 -8.88
C GLU A 344 -6.23 8.72 -7.72
N PRO A 345 -5.47 9.80 -7.42
CA PRO A 345 -5.78 10.65 -6.26
C PRO A 345 -7.12 11.40 -6.36
N THR A 346 -7.53 11.78 -7.58
CA THR A 346 -8.75 12.57 -7.82
C THR A 346 -9.92 11.72 -8.31
N GLN A 347 -9.66 10.49 -8.73
CA GLN A 347 -10.59 9.53 -9.33
C GLN A 347 -11.27 10.02 -10.63
N VAL A 348 -10.81 11.13 -11.21
CA VAL A 348 -11.36 11.67 -12.45
C VAL A 348 -10.83 10.91 -13.66
N SER A 349 -11.72 10.66 -14.62
CA SER A 349 -11.37 10.11 -15.93
C SER A 349 -11.28 11.21 -16.98
N TYR A 350 -10.18 11.25 -17.72
CA TYR A 350 -9.94 12.20 -18.80
C TYR A 350 -9.69 11.50 -20.12
N VAL A 351 -9.99 12.19 -21.21
CA VAL A 351 -9.59 11.87 -22.58
C VAL A 351 -8.51 12.84 -23.01
N LEU A 352 -7.34 12.32 -23.34
CA LEU A 352 -6.17 13.07 -23.75
C LEU A 352 -5.98 13.03 -25.27
N ASN A 353 -5.63 14.18 -25.85
CA ASN A 353 -5.24 14.31 -27.24
C ASN A 353 -4.03 15.23 -27.37
N GLY A 354 -3.00 14.84 -28.11
CA GLY A 354 -1.81 15.66 -28.33
C GLY A 354 -0.56 14.84 -28.59
N GLU A 355 0.60 15.47 -28.54
CA GLU A 355 1.89 14.82 -28.79
C GLU A 355 2.82 14.96 -27.59
N VAL A 356 3.49 13.86 -27.24
CA VAL A 356 4.58 13.85 -26.26
C VAL A 356 5.86 13.50 -26.99
N SER A 357 6.86 14.36 -26.85
CA SER A 357 8.18 14.18 -27.48
C SER A 357 9.26 14.15 -26.41
N VAL A 358 10.17 13.20 -26.49
CA VAL A 358 11.34 13.08 -25.62
C VAL A 358 12.57 13.19 -26.49
N THR A 359 13.50 14.01 -26.04
CA THR A 359 14.83 14.23 -26.60
C THR A 359 15.86 13.96 -25.47
N PRO A 360 17.16 13.90 -25.78
CA PRO A 360 18.18 13.71 -24.74
C PRO A 360 18.14 14.74 -23.61
N ASN A 361 17.64 15.95 -23.91
CA ASN A 361 17.67 17.10 -23.01
C ASN A 361 16.29 17.48 -22.45
N ALA A 362 15.20 16.95 -22.99
CA ALA A 362 13.85 17.42 -22.66
C ALA A 362 12.76 16.40 -23.00
N LEU A 363 11.74 16.31 -22.13
CA LEU A 363 10.42 15.75 -22.44
C LEU A 363 9.44 16.91 -22.62
N GLU A 364 8.87 17.04 -23.80
CA GLU A 364 7.94 18.09 -24.19
C GLU A 364 6.51 17.56 -24.25
N LEU A 365 5.59 18.28 -23.61
CA LEU A 365 4.15 18.11 -23.75
C LEU A 365 3.64 19.16 -24.74
N ARG A 366 3.29 18.74 -25.95
CA ARG A 366 2.89 19.64 -27.03
C ARG A 366 1.37 19.71 -27.13
N ASN A 367 0.80 20.73 -26.49
CA ASN A 367 -0.63 21.06 -26.55
C ASN A 367 -1.53 19.86 -26.24
N ILE A 368 -1.31 19.25 -25.07
CA ILE A 368 -2.10 18.11 -24.60
C ILE A 368 -3.49 18.63 -24.19
N SER A 369 -4.46 18.42 -25.07
CA SER A 369 -5.87 18.66 -24.79
C SER A 369 -6.41 17.60 -23.85
N ILE A 370 -7.12 18.06 -22.83
CA ILE A 370 -7.74 17.26 -21.78
C ILE A 370 -9.24 17.49 -21.85
N ARG A 371 -10.03 16.42 -21.85
CA ARG A 371 -11.49 16.50 -21.73
C ARG A 371 -11.96 15.54 -20.65
N ASP A 372 -12.88 15.99 -19.80
CA ASP A 372 -13.52 15.10 -18.82
C ASP A 372 -14.83 14.50 -19.39
N ASN A 373 -15.53 13.73 -18.55
CA ASN A 373 -16.84 13.15 -18.83
C ASN A 373 -18.02 14.14 -18.69
N HIS A 374 -17.79 15.37 -18.23
CA HIS A 374 -18.78 16.43 -18.00
C HIS A 374 -18.63 17.62 -18.98
N LYS A 375 -17.99 17.40 -20.13
CA LYS A 375 -17.73 18.41 -21.19
C LYS A 375 -16.77 19.53 -20.80
N GLY A 376 -16.12 19.43 -19.65
CA GLY A 376 -15.01 20.32 -19.29
C GLY A 376 -13.80 20.04 -20.18
N HIS A 377 -13.02 21.09 -20.45
CA HIS A 377 -11.86 20.98 -21.33
C HIS A 377 -10.68 21.77 -20.79
N GLY A 378 -9.47 21.34 -21.14
CA GLY A 378 -8.24 22.01 -20.75
C GLY A 378 -7.12 21.70 -21.72
N ASN A 379 -6.00 22.38 -21.51
CA ASN A 379 -4.78 22.18 -22.25
C ASN A 379 -3.57 22.28 -21.32
N ILE A 380 -2.65 21.33 -21.47
CA ILE A 380 -1.36 21.34 -20.78
C ILE A 380 -0.25 21.43 -21.82
N SER A 381 0.73 22.28 -21.58
CA SER A 381 1.92 22.37 -22.42
C SER A 381 3.13 22.73 -21.57
N GLY A 382 4.30 22.29 -21.99
CA GLY A 382 5.53 22.60 -21.27
C GLY A 382 6.60 21.56 -21.47
N VAL A 383 7.65 21.66 -20.66
CA VAL A 383 8.85 20.85 -20.79
C VAL A 383 9.33 20.34 -19.44
N VAL A 384 9.80 19.10 -19.42
CA VAL A 384 10.59 18.52 -18.33
C VAL A 384 12.02 18.41 -18.83
N THR A 385 12.95 19.16 -18.24
CA THR A 385 14.36 19.13 -18.61
C THR A 385 14.99 17.83 -18.14
N LEU A 386 15.76 17.18 -19.00
CA LEU A 386 16.44 15.92 -18.74
C LEU A 386 17.96 16.14 -18.75
N GLU A 387 18.66 15.52 -17.81
CA GLU A 387 20.11 15.31 -17.88
C GLU A 387 20.37 13.81 -17.80
N LYS A 388 21.02 13.24 -18.83
CA LYS A 388 21.28 11.77 -18.90
C LYS A 388 19.98 10.95 -18.73
N LEU A 389 18.89 11.43 -19.34
CA LEU A 389 17.53 10.86 -19.24
C LEU A 389 16.93 10.87 -17.83
N GLN A 390 17.56 11.57 -16.88
CA GLN A 390 17.00 11.82 -15.57
C GLN A 390 16.32 13.19 -15.57
N PRO A 391 15.06 13.27 -15.15
CA PRO A 391 14.37 14.56 -15.05
C PRO A 391 15.01 15.43 -13.96
N MET A 392 15.39 16.65 -14.32
CA MET A 392 16.08 17.61 -13.44
C MET A 392 15.14 18.72 -12.97
N GLY A 393 14.33 19.22 -13.89
CA GLY A 393 13.37 20.28 -13.63
C GLY A 393 12.20 20.19 -14.59
N LEU A 394 11.16 20.94 -14.29
CA LEU A 394 9.95 20.99 -15.08
C LEU A 394 9.45 22.43 -15.16
N ASP A 395 8.75 22.73 -16.24
CA ASP A 395 7.97 23.94 -16.45
C ASP A 395 6.75 23.59 -17.30
N LEU A 396 5.60 23.45 -16.65
CA LEU A 396 4.34 23.00 -17.21
C LEU A 396 3.28 24.07 -16.97
N GLY A 397 2.74 24.62 -18.05
CA GLY A 397 1.60 25.53 -18.04
C GLY A 397 0.30 24.81 -18.34
N GLY A 398 -0.74 25.14 -17.58
CA GLY A 398 -2.08 24.61 -17.73
C GLY A 398 -3.12 25.71 -17.87
N ARG A 399 -4.12 25.45 -18.69
CA ARG A 399 -5.38 26.23 -18.75
C ARG A 399 -6.54 25.26 -18.81
N MET A 400 -7.64 25.58 -18.14
CA MET A 400 -8.82 24.74 -18.11
C MET A 400 -10.07 25.59 -18.01
N ASP A 401 -11.15 25.12 -18.61
CA ASP A 401 -12.46 25.73 -18.55
C ASP A 401 -13.50 24.67 -18.16
N ASN A 402 -14.15 24.92 -17.02
CA ASN A 402 -15.16 24.07 -16.42
C ASN A 402 -14.76 22.59 -16.31
N LEU A 403 -13.48 22.32 -16.04
CA LEU A 403 -12.91 20.97 -15.96
C LEU A 403 -13.17 20.35 -14.59
N LEU A 404 -13.69 19.13 -14.56
CA LEU A 404 -13.82 18.29 -13.39
C LEU A 404 -12.43 17.90 -12.91
N VAL A 405 -12.01 18.39 -11.74
CA VAL A 405 -10.66 18.14 -11.17
C VAL A 405 -10.69 17.14 -10.03
N PHE A 406 -11.86 16.86 -9.47
CA PHE A 406 -12.07 15.95 -8.36
C PHE A 406 -13.44 15.27 -8.51
N ASP A 407 -13.48 13.94 -8.42
CA ASP A 407 -14.70 13.13 -8.46
C ASP A 407 -14.52 11.84 -7.66
N LYS A 408 -14.58 11.96 -6.35
CA LYS A 408 -14.42 10.83 -5.42
C LYS A 408 -15.76 10.45 -4.83
N LYS A 409 -16.06 9.15 -4.80
CA LYS A 409 -17.19 8.61 -4.02
C LYS A 409 -16.80 8.49 -2.54
N ASP A 410 -17.79 8.51 -1.66
CA ASP A 410 -17.59 8.21 -0.25
C ASP A 410 -17.03 6.79 -0.12
N ARG A 411 -15.80 6.68 0.40
CA ARG A 411 -15.11 5.40 0.62
C ARG A 411 -15.33 4.87 2.02
N GLU A 412 -16.20 5.52 2.80
CA GLU A 412 -16.48 5.13 4.18
C GLU A 412 -15.25 5.22 5.10
N ASP A 413 -14.25 6.00 4.69
CA ASP A 413 -13.00 6.28 5.41
C ASP A 413 -12.91 7.77 5.80
N GLU A 414 -11.75 8.25 6.31
CA GLU A 414 -11.57 9.66 6.69
C GLU A 414 -11.16 10.55 5.49
N THR A 415 -11.18 10.02 4.27
CA THR A 415 -10.79 10.78 3.08
C THR A 415 -11.96 11.59 2.54
N SER A 416 -11.67 12.81 2.07
CA SER A 416 -12.70 13.66 1.47
C SER A 416 -13.23 13.07 0.16
N PHE A 417 -14.47 13.41 -0.15
CA PHE A 417 -15.19 12.92 -1.32
C PHE A 417 -16.12 14.01 -1.87
N GLY A 418 -16.70 13.76 -3.04
CA GLY A 418 -17.52 14.72 -3.76
C GLY A 418 -16.98 15.05 -5.15
N SER A 419 -17.50 16.12 -5.73
CA SER A 419 -17.13 16.59 -7.07
C SER A 419 -16.74 18.07 -7.06
N ILE A 420 -15.72 18.45 -7.84
CA ILE A 420 -15.27 19.84 -7.99
C ILE A 420 -14.94 20.10 -9.46
N THR A 421 -15.54 21.15 -10.03
CA THR A 421 -15.22 21.68 -11.36
C THR A 421 -14.54 23.04 -11.24
N CYS A 422 -13.49 23.25 -12.03
CA CYS A 422 -12.64 24.43 -11.95
C CYS A 422 -12.33 25.02 -13.33
N SER A 423 -12.00 26.30 -13.34
CA SER A 423 -11.46 27.03 -14.49
C SER A 423 -10.21 27.81 -14.08
N THR A 424 -9.23 27.88 -14.98
CA THR A 424 -8.03 28.72 -14.83
C THR A 424 -7.43 29.05 -16.18
N SER A 425 -6.78 30.20 -16.26
CA SER A 425 -6.04 30.65 -17.44
C SER A 425 -4.52 30.54 -17.29
N ASN A 426 -4.00 30.32 -16.07
CA ASN A 426 -2.59 30.59 -15.77
C ASN A 426 -2.00 29.71 -14.65
N ILE A 427 -2.43 28.46 -14.50
CA ILE A 427 -1.76 27.57 -13.54
C ILE A 427 -0.41 27.14 -14.10
N GLN A 428 0.65 27.27 -13.30
CA GLN A 428 1.99 26.87 -13.67
C GLN A 428 2.56 25.95 -12.60
N LEU A 429 3.15 24.85 -13.04
CA LEU A 429 3.93 23.93 -12.22
C LEU A 429 5.36 23.99 -12.74
N HIS A 430 6.30 24.48 -11.93
CA HIS A 430 7.70 24.67 -12.34
C HIS A 430 8.70 24.34 -11.23
N GLY A 431 10.00 24.32 -11.53
CA GLY A 431 11.07 24.11 -10.56
C GLY A 431 11.77 22.76 -10.69
N THR A 432 12.53 22.35 -9.67
CA THR A 432 13.26 21.08 -9.66
C THR A 432 12.36 19.93 -9.19
N LEU A 433 12.67 18.70 -9.55
CA LEU A 433 11.91 17.55 -9.02
C LEU A 433 12.03 17.37 -7.51
N SER A 434 13.06 17.93 -6.88
CA SER A 434 13.22 17.95 -5.42
C SER A 434 12.37 19.01 -4.72
N SER A 435 11.92 20.04 -5.46
CA SER A 435 11.13 21.15 -4.93
C SER A 435 10.24 21.73 -6.05
N PRO A 436 9.28 20.96 -6.56
CA PRO A 436 8.37 21.46 -7.57
C PRO A 436 7.42 22.48 -6.94
N GLN A 437 7.11 23.54 -7.68
CA GLN A 437 6.32 24.69 -7.22
C GLN A 437 5.10 24.85 -8.14
N ALA A 438 3.92 24.89 -7.55
CA ALA A 438 2.67 25.22 -8.24
C ALA A 438 2.19 26.61 -7.81
N GLU A 439 1.84 27.44 -8.79
CA GLU A 439 1.27 28.77 -8.59
C GLU A 439 0.24 29.10 -9.67
N GLY A 440 -0.57 30.13 -9.41
CA GLY A 440 -1.60 30.60 -10.34
C GLY A 440 -2.92 30.90 -9.63
N GLU A 441 -3.99 30.93 -10.42
CA GLU A 441 -5.34 31.21 -9.93
C GLU A 441 -6.29 30.09 -10.35
N LEU A 442 -7.20 29.68 -9.47
CA LEU A 442 -8.23 28.69 -9.72
C LEU A 442 -9.59 29.28 -9.36
N ARG A 443 -10.53 29.25 -10.31
CA ARG A 443 -11.93 29.58 -10.06
C ARG A 443 -12.72 28.29 -9.96
N ILE A 444 -13.40 28.05 -8.84
CA ILE A 444 -14.33 26.94 -8.70
C ILE A 444 -15.63 27.33 -9.41
N ASN A 445 -16.09 26.50 -10.34
CA ASN A 445 -17.35 26.71 -11.08
C ASN A 445 -18.53 26.10 -10.33
N ALA A 446 -18.37 24.86 -9.87
CA ALA A 446 -19.35 24.13 -9.09
C ALA A 446 -18.64 23.10 -8.22
N ALA A 447 -19.14 22.90 -7.01
CA ALA A 447 -18.62 21.88 -6.10
C ALA A 447 -19.75 21.29 -5.25
N ASP A 448 -19.65 19.99 -5.02
CA ASP A 448 -20.34 19.25 -3.96
C ASP A 448 -19.26 18.49 -3.21
N TYR A 449 -18.66 19.15 -2.21
CA TYR A 449 -17.48 18.64 -1.52
C TYR A 449 -17.80 18.29 -0.07
N SER A 450 -17.38 17.10 0.35
CA SER A 450 -17.59 16.58 1.70
C SER A 450 -16.26 16.32 2.39
N LEU A 451 -16.12 16.86 3.60
CA LEU A 451 -14.93 16.75 4.43
C LEU A 451 -15.26 16.09 5.77
N TYR A 452 -14.49 15.08 6.13
CA TYR A 452 -14.51 14.47 7.45
C TYR A 452 -13.65 15.27 8.45
N ARG A 453 -14.21 15.54 9.63
CA ARG A 453 -13.43 15.94 10.81
C ARG A 453 -12.47 14.81 11.20
N THR A 454 -11.29 15.15 11.72
CA THR A 454 -10.40 14.14 12.30
C THR A 454 -11.13 13.36 13.40
N GLY A 455 -11.11 12.02 13.33
CA GLY A 455 -11.78 11.16 14.31
C GLY A 455 -13.28 10.97 14.09
N SER A 456 -13.86 11.46 12.99
CA SER A 456 -15.28 11.25 12.64
C SER A 456 -15.67 9.76 12.48
N ASN A 457 -14.67 8.89 12.33
CA ASN A 457 -14.80 7.44 12.21
C ASN A 457 -14.34 6.68 13.47
N GLU A 458 -13.95 7.33 14.57
CA GLU A 458 -13.46 6.65 15.77
C GLU A 458 -14.50 5.69 16.38
N ASN A 459 -15.79 6.00 16.29
CA ASN A 459 -16.85 5.09 16.72
C ASN A 459 -16.97 3.85 15.82
N ALA A 460 -16.51 3.91 14.56
CA ALA A 460 -16.45 2.75 13.66
C ALA A 460 -15.27 1.80 13.98
N LYS A 461 -14.22 2.29 14.67
CA LYS A 461 -13.09 1.44 15.13
C LYS A 461 -13.55 0.41 16.17
N TYR A 462 -14.57 0.73 16.98
CA TYR A 462 -15.16 -0.21 17.94
C TYR A 462 -16.13 -1.23 17.33
N VAL A 463 -16.71 -0.93 16.15
CA VAL A 463 -17.62 -1.83 15.41
C VAL A 463 -16.84 -2.84 14.52
N GLY A 464 -15.53 -2.65 14.37
CA GLY A 464 -14.66 -3.42 13.47
C GLY A 464 -13.66 -4.37 14.13
N ILE A 465 -13.74 -4.63 15.44
CA ILE A 465 -12.77 -5.50 16.16
C ILE A 465 -12.68 -6.91 15.54
N ASN A 466 -13.73 -7.40 14.88
CA ASN A 466 -13.71 -8.69 14.16
C ASN A 466 -12.79 -8.72 12.92
N LYS A 467 -12.27 -7.58 12.43
CA LYS A 467 -11.28 -7.53 11.34
C LYS A 467 -9.84 -7.54 11.81
N PHE A 468 -9.60 -7.38 13.12
CA PHE A 468 -8.27 -7.40 13.73
C PHE A 468 -8.05 -8.61 14.64
N ILE A 469 -9.07 -9.45 14.82
CA ILE A 469 -8.94 -10.74 15.51
C ILE A 469 -8.71 -11.81 14.45
N GLU A 470 -7.46 -12.21 14.31
CA GLU A 470 -7.10 -13.45 13.61
C GLU A 470 -7.18 -14.61 14.60
N PHE A 471 -8.08 -15.57 14.34
CA PHE A 471 -8.14 -16.80 15.12
C PHE A 471 -7.02 -17.73 14.69
N VAL A 472 -5.89 -17.66 15.40
CA VAL A 472 -4.80 -18.63 15.22
C VAL A 472 -5.24 -19.96 15.86
N PRO A 473 -5.23 -21.10 15.14
CA PRO A 473 -5.57 -22.39 15.71
C PRO A 473 -4.62 -22.73 16.88
N ARG A 474 -5.15 -23.34 17.95
CA ARG A 474 -4.41 -23.70 19.18
C ARG A 474 -3.23 -24.66 18.92
N TYR A 475 -3.17 -25.27 17.74
CA TYR A 475 -2.04 -26.02 17.21
C TYR A 475 -1.78 -25.60 15.74
N PRO A 476 -0.96 -24.58 15.48
CA PRO A 476 -0.50 -24.33 14.11
C PRO A 476 0.31 -25.56 13.68
N ALA A 477 0.00 -26.10 12.50
CA ALA A 477 0.84 -27.15 11.91
C ALA A 477 2.27 -26.62 11.83
N VAL A 478 3.24 -27.42 12.28
CA VAL A 478 4.65 -27.09 12.25
C VAL A 478 5.09 -27.03 10.78
N GLY A 479 4.86 -25.89 10.14
CA GLY A 479 5.56 -25.50 8.93
C GLY A 479 7.02 -25.29 9.33
N LEU A 480 7.91 -26.05 8.71
CA LEU A 480 9.36 -25.92 8.85
C LEU A 480 9.75 -24.43 8.81
N HIS A 481 10.13 -23.89 9.98
CA HIS A 481 10.70 -22.56 10.09
C HIS A 481 11.94 -22.51 9.19
N GLY A 482 11.76 -21.93 8.01
CA GLY A 482 12.85 -21.44 7.20
C GLY A 482 13.62 -20.42 8.03
N ILE A 483 14.93 -20.58 8.06
CA ILE A 483 15.88 -19.66 8.67
C ILE A 483 15.68 -18.29 8.00
N GLU A 484 14.94 -17.39 8.64
CA GLU A 484 14.94 -15.98 8.30
C GLU A 484 16.33 -15.44 8.63
N ARG A 485 17.14 -15.27 7.58
CA ARG A 485 18.38 -14.53 7.63
C ARG A 485 18.02 -13.06 7.82
N ASP A 486 18.69 -12.40 8.76
CA ASP A 486 18.90 -10.96 8.76
C ASP A 486 19.48 -10.55 7.40
N VAL A 487 18.60 -10.17 6.49
CA VAL A 487 18.96 -9.29 5.39
C VAL A 487 19.18 -7.95 6.07
N PRO A 488 20.37 -7.32 5.99
CA PRO A 488 20.50 -5.95 6.44
C PRO A 488 19.49 -5.16 5.63
N SER A 489 18.45 -4.69 6.34
CA SER A 489 17.46 -3.76 5.83
C SER A 489 18.25 -2.66 5.15
N LYS A 490 18.30 -2.68 3.82
CA LYS A 490 18.62 -1.47 3.05
C LYS A 490 17.68 -0.45 3.64
N SER A 491 18.25 0.57 4.28
CA SER A 491 17.52 1.75 4.76
C SER A 491 16.39 2.00 3.77
N ALA A 492 15.14 1.84 4.23
CA ALA A 492 14.00 2.17 3.41
C ALA A 492 14.22 3.62 2.99
N GLU A 493 14.71 3.83 1.77
CA GLU A 493 14.74 5.15 1.17
C GLU A 493 13.26 5.52 1.07
N PHE A 494 12.80 6.38 1.96
CA PHE A 494 11.46 6.91 1.93
C PHE A 494 11.36 7.74 0.65
N TYR A 495 10.92 7.10 -0.44
CA TYR A 495 10.55 7.81 -1.65
C TYR A 495 9.26 8.57 -1.35
N HIS A 496 9.39 9.85 -1.05
CA HIS A 496 8.25 10.76 -1.03
C HIS A 496 7.68 10.85 -2.45
N SER A 497 6.35 10.77 -2.58
CA SER A 497 5.70 11.03 -3.87
C SER A 497 5.97 12.47 -4.31
N VAL A 498 5.99 12.75 -5.61
CA VAL A 498 6.08 14.13 -6.14
C VAL A 498 4.99 15.02 -5.53
N LEU A 499 3.82 14.45 -5.22
CA LEU A 499 2.72 15.14 -4.54
C LEU A 499 3.06 15.51 -3.08
N ASP A 500 3.88 14.71 -2.38
CA ASP A 500 4.28 15.00 -1.00
C ASP A 500 5.21 16.20 -0.92
N ILE A 501 6.15 16.29 -1.87
CA ILE A 501 7.17 17.35 -1.94
C ILE A 501 6.72 18.58 -2.73
N LEU A 502 5.57 18.53 -3.42
CA LEU A 502 5.00 19.66 -4.14
C LEU A 502 4.75 20.85 -3.20
N GLN A 503 5.39 21.97 -3.52
CA GLN A 503 5.12 23.26 -2.89
C GLN A 503 4.02 23.98 -3.66
N ILE A 504 3.06 24.55 -2.94
CA ILE A 504 2.07 25.46 -3.53
C ILE A 504 2.39 26.84 -2.98
N LYS A 505 2.60 27.81 -3.85
CA LYS A 505 2.90 29.19 -3.45
C LYS A 505 1.81 30.12 -3.96
N ASN A 506 1.13 30.79 -3.02
CA ASN A 506 0.15 31.83 -3.29
C ASN A 506 -0.95 31.44 -4.31
N LEU A 507 -1.39 30.17 -4.29
CA LEU A 507 -2.45 29.73 -5.18
C LEU A 507 -3.76 30.37 -4.77
N LYS A 508 -4.30 31.25 -5.60
CA LYS A 508 -5.57 31.92 -5.32
C LYS A 508 -6.72 31.03 -5.75
N VAL A 509 -7.61 30.69 -4.84
CA VAL A 509 -8.82 29.91 -5.10
C VAL A 509 -10.04 30.79 -4.86
N THR A 510 -10.88 30.95 -5.87
CA THR A 510 -12.05 31.85 -5.82
C THR A 510 -13.33 31.19 -6.29
N SER A 511 -14.48 31.65 -5.79
CA SER A 511 -15.80 31.32 -6.33
C SER A 511 -16.78 32.45 -6.04
N VAL A 512 -17.61 32.78 -7.04
CA VAL A 512 -18.75 33.71 -6.91
C VAL A 512 -20.10 32.99 -7.00
N GLU A 513 -20.07 31.70 -7.36
CA GLU A 513 -21.25 30.85 -7.44
C GLU A 513 -21.49 30.15 -6.10
N PRO A 514 -22.76 29.90 -5.72
CA PRO A 514 -23.08 29.08 -4.55
C PRO A 514 -22.56 27.64 -4.73
N LEU A 515 -21.68 27.20 -3.83
CA LEU A 515 -21.12 25.85 -3.79
C LEU A 515 -21.75 25.05 -2.66
N LYS A 516 -21.80 23.73 -2.78
CA LYS A 516 -22.20 22.83 -1.69
C LYS A 516 -20.96 22.36 -0.95
N TYR A 517 -20.98 22.53 0.36
CA TYR A 517 -19.91 22.09 1.25
C TYR A 517 -20.50 21.40 2.47
N THR A 518 -20.09 20.15 2.70
CA THR A 518 -20.57 19.34 3.82
C THR A 518 -19.41 19.00 4.75
N ILE A 519 -19.56 19.31 6.03
CA ILE A 519 -18.63 18.86 7.08
C ILE A 519 -19.29 17.73 7.86
N ILE A 520 -18.62 16.59 7.95
CA ILE A 520 -19.11 15.40 8.65
C ILE A 520 -18.37 15.29 10.00
N PHE A 521 -19.13 15.42 11.09
CA PHE A 521 -18.60 15.38 12.45
C PHE A 521 -18.64 13.96 13.04
N ASP A 522 -19.75 13.24 12.85
CA ASP A 522 -19.91 11.83 13.25
C ASP A 522 -20.67 11.08 12.16
N ARG A 523 -19.99 10.10 11.55
CA ARG A 523 -20.56 9.32 10.46
C ARG A 523 -21.71 8.42 10.91
N LEU A 524 -21.58 7.74 12.06
CA LEU A 524 -22.57 6.77 12.52
C LEU A 524 -23.89 7.43 12.92
N ARG A 525 -23.80 8.61 13.56
CA ARG A 525 -24.98 9.37 14.00
C ARG A 525 -25.56 10.26 12.91
N GLY A 526 -24.95 10.26 11.72
CA GLY A 526 -25.33 11.14 10.61
C GLY A 526 -25.20 12.62 10.96
N GLU A 527 -24.26 12.95 11.86
CA GLU A 527 -24.06 14.32 12.33
C GLU A 527 -23.18 15.08 11.35
N LYS A 528 -23.79 16.03 10.65
CA LYS A 528 -23.14 16.79 9.58
C LYS A 528 -23.71 18.18 9.42
N LEU A 529 -22.87 19.08 8.96
CA LEU A 529 -23.22 20.43 8.55
C LEU A 529 -23.24 20.48 7.03
N GLU A 530 -24.42 20.47 6.43
CA GLU A 530 -24.63 20.61 4.99
C GLU A 530 -24.87 22.08 4.67
N THR A 531 -23.90 22.76 4.05
CA THR A 531 -23.96 24.22 3.81
C THR A 531 -23.89 24.56 2.34
N SER A 532 -24.53 25.67 1.99
CA SER A 532 -24.24 26.40 0.76
C SER A 532 -23.30 27.54 1.10
N ILE A 533 -22.16 27.58 0.41
CA ILE A 533 -21.12 28.57 0.62
C ILE A 533 -21.01 29.48 -0.61
N ASN A 534 -20.71 30.75 -0.41
CA ASN A 534 -20.52 31.72 -1.48
C ASN A 534 -19.35 32.68 -1.17
N ASN A 535 -18.89 33.42 -2.17
CA ASN A 535 -17.78 34.36 -2.08
C ASN A 535 -16.51 33.72 -1.50
N LEU A 536 -16.16 32.54 -2.01
CA LEU A 536 -14.94 31.85 -1.64
C LEU A 536 -13.75 32.68 -2.11
N ALA A 537 -12.86 33.04 -1.20
CA ALA A 537 -11.58 33.67 -1.52
C ALA A 537 -10.53 33.11 -0.57
N LEU A 538 -9.68 32.23 -1.09
CA LEU A 538 -8.60 31.60 -0.35
C LEU A 538 -7.27 31.79 -1.07
N ASN A 539 -6.23 32.04 -0.30
CA ASN A 539 -4.85 31.87 -0.71
C ASN A 539 -4.32 30.59 -0.07
N VAL A 540 -3.92 29.64 -0.91
CA VAL A 540 -3.44 28.33 -0.48
C VAL A 540 -1.93 28.29 -0.64
N ASN A 541 -1.25 27.97 0.46
CA ASN A 541 0.16 27.64 0.47
C ASN A 541 0.33 26.20 0.96
N LYS A 542 1.31 25.49 0.38
CA LYS A 542 1.69 24.15 0.80
C LYS A 542 3.19 24.08 0.88
N ASN A 543 3.69 23.58 1.99
CA ASN A 543 5.09 23.19 2.12
C ASN A 543 5.15 21.76 2.64
N ASN A 544 5.77 20.86 1.87
CA ASN A 544 5.71 19.42 2.09
C ASN A 544 4.24 18.97 2.25
N GLN A 545 3.88 18.31 3.34
CA GLN A 545 2.52 17.82 3.60
C GLN A 545 1.64 18.82 4.38
N GLN A 546 2.12 20.02 4.66
CA GLN A 546 1.38 21.01 5.44
C GLN A 546 0.73 22.05 4.55
N TYR A 547 -0.59 22.10 4.56
CA TYR A 547 -1.38 23.15 3.92
C TYR A 547 -1.58 24.32 4.89
N ARG A 548 -1.50 25.53 4.37
CA ARG A 548 -1.84 26.77 5.07
C ARG A 548 -2.75 27.60 4.20
N LEU A 549 -3.95 27.82 4.68
CA LEU A 549 -4.99 28.56 3.99
C LEU A 549 -5.13 29.93 4.66
N PHE A 550 -5.24 30.98 3.86
CA PHE A 550 -5.58 32.32 4.31
C PHE A 550 -6.76 32.86 3.52
N GLY A 551 -7.81 33.31 4.19
CA GLY A 551 -9.01 33.84 3.54
C GLY A 551 -10.28 33.28 4.15
N SER A 552 -11.40 33.39 3.44
CA SER A 552 -12.71 33.12 4.02
C SER A 552 -13.74 32.68 3.00
N VAL A 553 -14.86 32.18 3.51
CA VAL A 553 -16.05 31.90 2.73
C VAL A 553 -17.30 32.21 3.54
N ASN A 554 -18.31 32.74 2.88
CA ASN A 554 -19.59 33.04 3.52
C ASN A 554 -20.51 31.82 3.43
N ILE A 555 -21.29 31.59 4.47
CA ILE A 555 -22.33 30.57 4.52
C ILE A 555 -23.66 31.27 4.26
N THR A 556 -24.30 30.98 3.12
CA THR A 556 -25.56 31.61 2.71
C THR A 556 -26.79 30.82 3.16
N GLY A 557 -26.58 29.65 3.76
CA GLY A 557 -27.64 28.81 4.29
C GLY A 557 -27.25 27.33 4.32
N GLY A 558 -28.18 26.48 4.73
CA GLY A 558 -27.95 25.04 4.82
C GLY A 558 -28.69 24.40 5.97
N LYS A 559 -28.28 23.19 6.33
CA LYS A 559 -28.86 22.41 7.42
C LYS A 559 -27.77 21.80 8.27
N TYR A 560 -27.89 21.98 9.58
CA TYR A 560 -27.16 21.15 10.53
C TYR A 560 -28.03 19.93 10.86
N LYS A 561 -27.52 18.74 10.55
CA LYS A 561 -28.18 17.45 10.78
C LYS A 561 -27.57 16.75 11.97
N PHE A 562 -28.44 16.23 12.84
CA PHE A 562 -28.11 15.41 13.99
C PHE A 562 -29.15 14.29 14.11
N SER A 563 -28.76 13.04 13.86
CA SER A 563 -29.68 11.90 13.81
C SER A 563 -30.88 12.18 12.87
N ASN A 564 -32.11 11.97 13.34
CA ASN A 564 -33.34 12.22 12.58
C ASN A 564 -33.83 13.68 12.63
N THR A 565 -33.02 14.59 13.17
CA THR A 565 -33.39 16.00 13.38
C THR A 565 -32.45 16.93 12.60
N ASN A 566 -33.01 18.02 12.07
CA ASN A 566 -32.28 19.11 11.43
C ASN A 566 -32.58 20.47 12.08
N PHE A 567 -31.59 21.37 12.02
CA PHE A 567 -31.71 22.80 12.22
C PHE A 567 -31.45 23.51 10.90
N ASP A 568 -32.32 24.44 10.53
CA ASP A 568 -32.15 25.27 9.34
C ASP A 568 -31.19 26.42 9.68
N LEU A 569 -30.10 26.52 8.93
CA LEU A 569 -29.06 27.54 9.14
C LEU A 569 -29.53 28.89 8.62
N GLN A 570 -29.17 29.93 9.36
CA GLN A 570 -29.40 31.32 8.99
C GLN A 570 -28.27 31.82 8.10
N ASP A 571 -28.58 32.82 7.27
CA ASP A 571 -27.59 33.54 6.48
C ASP A 571 -26.72 34.44 7.40
N GLY A 572 -25.49 34.71 6.97
CA GLY A 572 -24.54 35.57 7.68
C GLY A 572 -23.42 34.85 8.43
N GLY A 573 -23.40 33.52 8.40
CA GLY A 573 -22.28 32.74 8.91
C GLY A 573 -21.03 32.85 8.02
N ARG A 574 -19.84 32.64 8.59
CA ARG A 574 -18.58 32.65 7.84
C ARG A 574 -17.64 31.56 8.35
N ILE A 575 -16.82 31.01 7.45
CA ILE A 575 -15.64 30.23 7.84
C ILE A 575 -14.40 31.02 7.44
N ASN A 576 -13.49 31.20 8.38
CA ASN A 576 -12.27 31.97 8.20
C ASN A 576 -11.04 31.09 8.47
N TRP A 577 -10.04 31.20 7.60
CA TRP A 577 -8.74 30.56 7.75
C TRP A 577 -7.68 31.65 7.86
N ASN A 578 -6.91 31.63 8.95
CA ASN A 578 -5.80 32.55 9.17
C ASN A 578 -4.47 31.80 9.23
N ASN A 579 -3.98 31.38 8.06
CA ASN A 579 -2.73 30.62 7.90
C ASN A 579 -2.72 29.26 8.63
N VAL A 580 -3.86 28.57 8.58
CA VAL A 580 -4.11 27.28 9.24
C VAL A 580 -4.50 26.20 8.23
N ASP A 581 -4.49 24.93 8.64
CA ASP A 581 -4.96 23.81 7.81
C ASP A 581 -6.46 23.96 7.45
N ILE A 582 -6.90 23.31 6.37
CA ILE A 582 -8.30 23.33 5.93
C ILE A 582 -9.28 22.89 7.03
N ARG A 583 -8.90 21.91 7.87
CA ARG A 583 -9.73 21.43 9.00
C ARG A 583 -9.65 22.30 10.26
N SER A 584 -8.83 23.34 10.26
CA SER A 584 -8.70 24.28 11.37
C SER A 584 -9.37 25.62 11.11
N GLY A 585 -10.17 25.73 10.03
CA GLY A 585 -10.99 26.92 9.75
C GLY A 585 -11.94 27.23 10.91
N VAL A 586 -12.00 28.49 11.31
CA VAL A 586 -12.83 29.00 12.41
C VAL A 586 -14.21 29.36 11.85
N MET A 587 -15.25 28.81 12.44
CA MET A 587 -16.64 29.12 12.14
C MET A 587 -17.10 30.28 13.01
N GLU A 588 -17.65 31.32 12.38
CA GLU A 588 -18.12 32.53 13.03
C GLU A 588 -19.58 32.79 12.65
N ASN A 589 -20.39 33.23 13.62
CA ASN A 589 -21.79 33.61 13.43
C ASN A 589 -22.67 32.54 12.76
N LEU A 590 -22.35 31.26 12.96
CA LEU A 590 -23.12 30.16 12.37
C LEU A 590 -24.30 29.80 13.27
N TYR A 591 -25.46 30.37 12.97
CA TYR A 591 -26.69 30.15 13.74
C TYR A 591 -27.67 29.25 13.00
N GLY A 592 -28.35 28.39 13.73
CA GLY A 592 -29.41 27.53 13.21
C GLY A 592 -30.66 27.62 14.08
N ASN A 593 -31.83 27.37 13.50
CA ASN A 593 -33.07 27.30 14.25
C ASN A 593 -33.93 26.09 13.85
N LYS A 594 -34.82 25.69 14.77
CA LYS A 594 -35.80 24.62 14.55
C LYS A 594 -37.06 24.91 15.34
N PHE A 595 -38.21 24.79 14.71
CA PHE A 595 -39.50 24.89 15.40
C PHE A 595 -39.92 23.52 15.95
N VAL A 596 -40.29 23.49 17.23
CA VAL A 596 -40.83 22.32 17.93
C VAL A 596 -42.08 22.77 18.68
N SER A 597 -43.11 21.91 18.67
CA SER A 597 -44.28 22.09 19.54
C SER A 597 -44.14 21.13 20.72
N THR A 598 -44.22 21.66 21.93
CA THR A 598 -44.17 20.91 23.19
C THR A 598 -45.46 21.15 23.97
N THR A 599 -45.87 20.19 24.79
CA THR A 599 -47.04 20.36 25.67
C THR A 599 -46.56 20.77 27.05
N ASN A 600 -47.07 21.89 27.55
CA ASN A 600 -46.81 22.29 28.92
C ASN A 600 -47.57 21.36 29.87
N LEU A 601 -46.85 20.61 30.70
CA LEU A 601 -47.44 19.61 31.61
C LEU A 601 -48.28 20.25 32.73
N GLN A 602 -48.10 21.54 33.03
CA GLN A 602 -48.83 22.23 34.08
C GLN A 602 -50.14 22.87 33.56
N THR A 603 -50.14 23.36 32.33
CA THR A 603 -51.30 24.07 31.75
C THR A 603 -52.04 23.28 30.68
N SER A 604 -51.49 22.16 30.21
CA SER A 604 -51.99 21.38 29.05
C SER A 604 -52.06 22.17 27.73
N GLU A 605 -51.43 23.35 27.67
CA GLU A 605 -51.35 24.17 26.46
C GLU A 605 -50.18 23.73 25.56
N ARG A 606 -50.30 24.02 24.26
CA ARG A 606 -49.23 23.79 23.28
C ARG A 606 -48.32 25.01 23.21
N ASP A 607 -47.08 24.81 23.58
CA ASP A 607 -46.01 25.79 23.46
C ASP A 607 -45.36 25.66 22.08
N ASN A 608 -45.28 26.77 21.34
CA ASN A 608 -44.49 26.85 20.12
C ASN A 608 -43.10 27.35 20.47
N VAL A 609 -42.11 26.47 20.33
CA VAL A 609 -40.72 26.76 20.72
C VAL A 609 -39.84 26.80 19.48
N LYS A 610 -39.12 27.90 19.30
CA LYS A 610 -38.05 28.04 18.30
C LYS A 610 -36.72 27.76 18.99
N LEU A 611 -36.22 26.55 18.81
CA LEU A 611 -34.88 26.15 19.26
C LEU A 611 -33.82 26.87 18.42
N LEU A 612 -32.70 27.18 19.05
CA LEU A 612 -31.56 27.90 18.48
C LEU A 612 -30.28 27.13 18.76
N ILE A 613 -29.39 27.10 17.77
CA ILE A 613 -28.00 26.65 17.92
C ILE A 613 -27.08 27.76 17.44
N ALA A 614 -25.94 27.92 18.12
CA ALA A 614 -24.84 28.75 17.70
C ALA A 614 -23.59 27.86 17.63
N ILE A 615 -23.01 27.71 16.44
CA ILE A 615 -21.81 26.93 16.20
C ILE A 615 -20.63 27.89 16.03
N THR A 616 -19.60 27.72 16.85
CA THR A 616 -18.37 28.52 16.84
C THR A 616 -17.14 27.61 16.95
N GLY A 617 -15.93 28.17 17.03
CA GLY A 617 -14.70 27.36 17.14
C GLY A 617 -14.23 26.81 15.79
N SER A 618 -13.25 25.91 15.81
CA SER A 618 -12.65 25.39 14.57
C SER A 618 -13.38 24.15 14.06
N ILE A 619 -13.28 23.81 12.77
CA ILE A 619 -13.88 22.57 12.23
C ILE A 619 -13.43 21.31 13.00
N ASN A 620 -12.18 21.26 13.45
CA ASN A 620 -11.64 20.16 14.26
C ASN A 620 -11.98 20.24 15.75
N ASP A 621 -12.30 21.41 16.26
CA ASP A 621 -12.70 21.61 17.66
C ASP A 621 -13.86 22.62 17.71
N PRO A 622 -15.09 22.17 17.36
CA PRO A 622 -16.21 23.08 17.22
C PRO A 622 -16.99 23.15 18.53
N LEU A 623 -17.47 24.35 18.85
CA LEU A 623 -18.20 24.69 20.07
C LEU A 623 -19.65 24.97 19.71
N VAL A 624 -20.60 24.35 20.42
CA VAL A 624 -22.02 24.58 20.20
C VAL A 624 -22.68 25.09 21.47
N THR A 625 -23.38 26.21 21.34
CA THR A 625 -24.26 26.76 22.38
C THR A 625 -25.71 26.65 21.92
N MET A 626 -26.60 26.32 22.85
CA MET A 626 -28.01 26.09 22.55
C MET A 626 -28.91 27.04 23.33
N GLY A 627 -30.03 27.45 22.72
CA GLY A 627 -31.06 28.28 23.35
C GLY A 627 -32.42 28.09 22.71
N TYR A 628 -33.45 28.82 23.18
CA TYR A 628 -34.78 28.77 22.59
C TYR A 628 -35.57 30.07 22.77
N TYR A 629 -36.54 30.30 21.89
CA TYR A 629 -37.61 31.28 22.05
C TYR A 629 -38.95 30.58 22.24
N LEU A 630 -39.80 31.09 23.11
CA LEU A 630 -41.15 30.58 23.36
C LEU A 630 -42.18 31.62 22.90
N ASN A 631 -43.12 31.22 22.04
CA ASN A 631 -44.22 32.07 21.54
C ASN A 631 -43.74 33.43 20.96
N GLU A 632 -42.62 33.40 20.22
CA GLU A 632 -42.00 34.55 19.56
C GLU A 632 -41.58 35.72 20.49
N GLN A 633 -41.59 35.49 21.80
CA GLN A 633 -41.05 36.40 22.80
C GLN A 633 -39.69 35.86 23.30
N SER A 634 -38.71 36.75 23.51
CA SER A 634 -37.54 36.40 24.31
C SER A 634 -38.02 36.15 25.73
N GLN A 635 -38.12 34.90 26.17
CA GLN A 635 -38.64 34.64 27.51
C GLN A 635 -37.64 35.16 28.58
N PRO A 636 -38.14 35.99 29.50
CA PRO A 636 -37.38 36.62 30.57
C PRO A 636 -37.29 35.72 31.83
N TYR A 637 -36.17 35.06 32.12
CA TYR A 637 -35.99 34.26 33.35
C TYR A 637 -35.88 35.10 34.63
N ALA A 638 -36.48 34.63 35.72
CA ALA A 638 -36.22 35.15 37.06
C ALA A 638 -34.99 34.47 37.68
N SER A 639 -33.98 35.26 38.07
CA SER A 639 -33.02 34.89 39.12
C SER A 639 -32.73 36.10 40.03
N THR A 640 -32.36 35.83 41.28
CA THR A 640 -32.46 36.71 42.47
C THR A 640 -31.40 37.83 42.60
N ASN A 641 -30.56 38.07 41.59
CA ASN A 641 -29.58 39.16 41.64
C ASN A 641 -30.01 40.32 40.73
N LEU A 642 -30.22 41.48 41.35
CA LEU A 642 -30.58 42.75 40.71
C LEU A 642 -29.30 43.45 40.21
N ILE A 643 -29.23 43.76 38.91
CA ILE A 643 -28.28 44.74 38.38
C ILE A 643 -29.11 45.97 38.00
N GLY A 644 -28.89 47.10 38.68
CA GLY A 644 -29.59 48.37 38.38
C GLY A 644 -31.11 48.31 38.55
N GLY A 645 -31.64 47.45 39.42
CA GLY A 645 -33.09 47.33 39.68
C GLY A 645 -33.88 46.54 38.63
N LYS A 646 -33.23 45.88 37.66
CA LYS A 646 -33.85 44.92 36.74
C LYS A 646 -33.24 43.52 36.94
N SER A 647 -34.08 42.48 36.92
CA SER A 647 -33.67 41.07 37.05
C SER A 647 -32.80 40.68 35.85
N SER A 648 -31.65 40.04 36.08
CA SER A 648 -30.82 39.44 35.02
C SER A 648 -31.33 38.04 34.70
N GLN A 649 -31.58 37.78 33.41
CA GLN A 649 -32.50 36.74 32.96
C GLN A 649 -31.83 35.72 32.05
N ILE A 650 -31.16 34.73 32.65
CA ILE A 650 -30.51 33.63 31.93
C ILE A 650 -31.08 32.32 32.48
N ASP A 651 -31.61 31.44 31.62
CA ASP A 651 -32.02 30.07 32.00
C ASP A 651 -30.75 29.26 32.27
N PRO A 652 -30.47 28.85 33.52
CA PRO A 652 -29.34 27.97 33.77
C PRO A 652 -29.52 26.58 33.14
N ASN A 653 -30.75 26.22 32.73
CA ASN A 653 -31.07 24.95 32.10
C ASN A 653 -31.36 25.09 30.59
N ALA A 654 -30.99 26.20 29.94
CA ALA A 654 -31.31 26.45 28.52
C ALA A 654 -30.94 25.25 27.63
N GLU A 655 -29.72 24.75 27.79
CA GLU A 655 -29.19 23.62 27.01
C GLU A 655 -29.95 22.33 27.29
N LEU A 656 -30.27 22.05 28.57
CA LEU A 656 -31.06 20.89 29.00
C LEU A 656 -32.48 20.92 28.43
N ASN A 657 -33.10 22.10 28.40
CA ASN A 657 -34.42 22.30 27.81
C ASN A 657 -34.42 22.04 26.30
N VAL A 658 -33.43 22.58 25.57
CA VAL A 658 -33.28 22.32 24.12
C VAL A 658 -33.09 20.83 23.85
N ILE A 659 -32.20 20.18 24.62
CA ILE A 659 -31.96 18.74 24.56
C ILE A 659 -33.24 17.94 24.79
N SER A 660 -33.95 18.22 25.88
CA SER A 660 -35.21 17.54 26.22
C SER A 660 -36.25 17.70 25.11
N MET A 661 -36.38 18.90 24.55
CA MET A 661 -37.32 19.15 23.45
C MET A 661 -36.93 18.47 22.14
N LEU A 662 -35.62 18.36 21.85
CA LEU A 662 -35.13 17.63 20.67
C LEU A 662 -35.40 16.12 20.76
N LEU A 663 -35.27 15.54 21.96
CA LEU A 663 -35.34 14.10 22.18
C LEU A 663 -36.76 13.62 22.51
N SER A 664 -37.43 14.28 23.46
CA SER A 664 -38.72 13.85 24.01
C SER A 664 -39.88 14.81 23.73
N LYS A 665 -39.62 15.98 23.11
CA LYS A 665 -40.61 17.05 22.88
C LYS A 665 -41.31 17.50 24.17
N GLN A 666 -40.57 17.51 25.28
CA GLN A 666 -41.06 17.90 26.60
C GLN A 666 -40.05 18.81 27.30
N TRP A 667 -40.52 19.60 28.26
CA TRP A 667 -39.69 20.44 29.12
C TRP A 667 -38.80 19.60 30.04
N TYR A 668 -37.58 20.07 30.33
CA TYR A 668 -36.70 19.38 31.27
C TYR A 668 -37.27 19.46 32.69
N ALA A 669 -37.49 18.29 33.31
CA ALA A 669 -37.92 18.18 34.69
C ALA A 669 -36.71 17.96 35.62
N ARG A 670 -36.51 18.87 36.60
CA ARG A 670 -35.44 18.72 37.58
C ARG A 670 -35.70 17.51 38.50
N PRO A 671 -34.68 16.69 38.81
CA PRO A 671 -34.80 15.62 39.80
C PRO A 671 -35.31 16.17 41.13
N GLY A 672 -36.38 15.58 41.68
CA GLY A 672 -36.97 15.98 42.97
C GLY A 672 -38.13 16.99 42.90
N SER A 673 -38.57 17.43 41.72
CA SER A 673 -39.83 18.19 41.61
C SER A 673 -41.03 17.28 41.82
N SER A 674 -41.94 17.66 42.73
CA SER A 674 -43.10 16.90 43.22
C SER A 674 -44.28 16.76 42.24
N ALA A 675 -44.01 16.67 40.94
CA ALA A 675 -44.98 16.26 39.94
C ALA A 675 -44.81 14.75 39.65
N LEU A 676 -45.74 13.97 40.21
CA LEU A 676 -45.89 12.52 40.18
C LEU A 676 -45.50 11.80 38.86
N ALA A 677 -44.41 11.03 38.92
CA ALA A 677 -44.38 9.56 38.77
C ALA A 677 -45.08 8.83 37.59
N SER A 678 -45.20 9.39 36.37
CA SER A 678 -45.69 8.57 35.22
C SER A 678 -45.02 8.75 33.85
N ASN A 679 -43.89 9.44 33.73
CA ASN A 679 -42.95 9.27 32.61
C ASN A 679 -41.67 10.02 32.93
N ILE A 680 -40.60 9.31 33.28
CA ILE A 680 -39.27 9.90 33.38
C ILE A 680 -38.84 10.22 31.94
N ALA A 681 -39.11 11.45 31.49
CA ALA A 681 -38.94 11.91 30.10
C ALA A 681 -37.47 12.07 29.65
N VAL A 682 -36.53 11.58 30.45
CA VAL A 682 -35.09 11.55 30.12
C VAL A 682 -34.51 10.13 30.22
N SER A 683 -35.28 9.12 30.65
CA SER A 683 -34.74 7.76 30.88
C SER A 683 -34.89 6.76 29.72
N SER A 684 -35.48 7.15 28.58
CA SER A 684 -35.76 6.22 27.47
C SER A 684 -35.13 6.60 26.12
N VAL A 685 -34.35 7.68 26.04
CA VAL A 685 -33.62 8.03 24.81
C VAL A 685 -32.15 7.68 25.02
N GLY A 686 -31.64 6.76 24.20
CA GLY A 686 -30.27 6.26 24.29
C GLY A 686 -29.22 7.35 24.11
N MET A 687 -28.78 7.96 25.21
CA MET A 687 -27.65 8.88 25.23
C MET A 687 -26.37 8.02 25.19
N SER A 688 -25.82 7.83 23.99
CA SER A 688 -24.44 7.37 23.85
C SER A 688 -23.52 8.58 23.74
N ALA A 689 -22.46 8.61 24.56
CA ALA A 689 -21.38 9.56 24.37
C ALA A 689 -20.81 9.41 22.95
N GLY A 690 -20.70 10.52 22.23
CA GLY A 690 -20.25 10.57 20.83
C GLY A 690 -19.24 11.68 20.63
N SER A 691 -18.47 11.60 19.55
CA SER A 691 -17.42 12.57 19.21
C SER A 691 -17.92 13.75 18.38
N GLY A 692 -19.17 13.72 17.91
CA GLY A 692 -19.79 14.80 17.15
C GLY A 692 -20.28 15.97 18.02
N LEU A 693 -20.68 17.07 17.39
CA LEU A 693 -20.94 18.37 17.99
C LEU A 693 -21.98 18.37 19.12
N LEU A 694 -23.25 18.06 18.84
CA LEU A 694 -24.27 17.99 19.89
C LEU A 694 -24.00 16.82 20.84
N SER A 695 -23.49 15.69 20.32
CA SER A 695 -23.15 14.51 21.16
C SER A 695 -22.10 14.81 22.24
N SER A 696 -21.18 15.74 21.97
CA SER A 696 -20.21 16.21 22.97
C SER A 696 -20.87 17.03 24.09
N GLN A 697 -21.83 17.91 23.75
CA GLN A 697 -22.60 18.68 24.74
C GLN A 697 -23.50 17.78 25.58
N PHE A 698 -24.16 16.78 24.95
CA PHE A 698 -24.90 15.74 25.69
C PHE A 698 -24.00 14.98 26.67
N SER A 699 -22.75 14.70 26.29
CA SER A 699 -21.80 13.96 27.12
C SER A 699 -21.32 14.77 28.33
N LYS A 700 -21.03 16.07 28.15
CA LYS A 700 -20.68 16.99 29.25
C LYS A 700 -21.81 17.10 30.27
N ILE A 701 -23.04 17.24 29.79
CA ILE A 701 -24.22 17.34 30.65
C ILE A 701 -24.43 16.07 31.49
N VAL A 702 -24.16 14.88 30.94
CA VAL A 702 -24.20 13.62 31.71
C VAL A 702 -23.11 13.59 32.80
N GLN A 703 -21.94 14.17 32.55
CA GLN A 703 -20.84 14.25 33.52
C GLN A 703 -21.12 15.25 34.66
N ASP A 704 -21.87 16.32 34.39
CA ASP A 704 -22.19 17.37 35.36
C ASP A 704 -23.35 17.01 36.32
N PHE A 705 -24.06 15.89 36.11
CA PHE A 705 -25.05 15.38 37.07
C PHE A 705 -24.34 14.77 38.28
N ALA A 706 -24.39 15.47 39.42
CA ALA A 706 -23.83 15.01 40.69
C ALA A 706 -24.28 13.57 41.03
N GLY A 707 -23.32 12.65 41.09
CA GLY A 707 -23.55 11.25 41.41
C GLY A 707 -23.65 10.30 40.20
N ILE A 708 -23.79 10.77 38.97
CA ILE A 708 -23.75 9.90 37.76
C ILE A 708 -22.34 9.95 37.18
N GLU A 709 -21.59 8.85 37.25
CA GLU A 709 -20.20 8.79 36.78
C GLU A 709 -20.14 8.47 35.27
N SER A 710 -21.07 7.67 34.77
CA SER A 710 -21.20 7.40 33.35
C SER A 710 -22.58 6.84 33.03
N PHE A 711 -23.10 7.20 31.86
CA PHE A 711 -24.28 6.61 31.26
C PHE A 711 -23.94 6.30 29.80
N THR A 712 -24.23 5.09 29.36
CA THR A 712 -23.92 4.64 28.00
C THR A 712 -25.04 3.76 27.50
N VAL A 713 -25.57 4.08 26.32
CA VAL A 713 -26.56 3.26 25.64
C VAL A 713 -26.03 2.82 24.30
N ASN A 714 -25.73 1.53 24.14
CA ASN A 714 -25.29 0.96 22.87
C ASN A 714 -26.50 0.42 22.11
N VAL A 715 -26.58 0.74 20.82
CA VAL A 715 -27.67 0.32 19.95
C VAL A 715 -27.10 -0.52 18.81
N GLY A 716 -27.57 -1.77 18.68
CA GLY A 716 -27.29 -2.61 17.53
C GLY A 716 -28.28 -2.32 16.40
N MET A 717 -27.80 -2.11 15.18
CA MET A 717 -28.63 -2.00 13.97
C MET A 717 -28.33 -3.16 13.02
N ASP A 718 -29.37 -3.68 12.36
CA ASP A 718 -29.20 -4.70 11.32
C ASP A 718 -28.76 -4.08 9.98
N LYS A 719 -28.49 -4.94 8.98
CA LYS A 719 -28.04 -4.52 7.63
C LYS A 719 -29.04 -3.65 6.87
N ARG A 720 -30.27 -3.48 7.38
CA ARG A 720 -31.35 -2.66 6.79
C ARG A 720 -31.59 -1.39 7.61
N GLY A 721 -30.81 -1.14 8.66
CA GLY A 721 -30.94 0.01 9.55
C GLY A 721 -32.04 -0.14 10.60
N ALA A 722 -32.58 -1.35 10.81
CA ALA A 722 -33.56 -1.60 11.86
C ALA A 722 -32.86 -1.89 13.20
N LEU A 723 -33.47 -1.44 14.31
CA LEU A 723 -32.97 -1.65 15.66
C LEU A 723 -32.99 -3.16 15.99
N SER A 724 -31.83 -3.72 16.32
CA SER A 724 -31.62 -5.15 16.59
C SER A 724 -31.20 -5.46 18.03
N GLY A 725 -30.76 -4.47 18.81
CA GLY A 725 -30.35 -4.66 20.20
C GLY A 725 -30.13 -3.35 20.94
N LEU A 726 -30.29 -3.38 22.26
CA LEU A 726 -30.12 -2.23 23.16
C LEU A 726 -29.39 -2.67 24.43
N ASP A 727 -28.19 -2.13 24.66
CA ASP A 727 -27.48 -2.27 25.94
C ASP A 727 -27.48 -0.92 26.67
N LEU A 728 -27.90 -0.93 27.92
CA LEU A 728 -27.95 0.21 28.81
C LEU A 728 -26.96 0.00 29.96
N TYR A 729 -26.10 0.99 30.15
CA TYR A 729 -25.12 1.05 31.22
C TYR A 729 -25.29 2.36 32.00
N LEU A 730 -25.46 2.25 33.31
CA LEU A 730 -25.56 3.39 34.21
C LEU A 730 -24.67 3.15 35.43
N ALA A 731 -23.74 4.05 35.72
CA ALA A 731 -22.91 4.01 36.91
C ALA A 731 -23.20 5.23 37.80
N VAL A 732 -23.52 4.96 39.06
CA VAL A 732 -23.86 5.97 40.05
C VAL A 732 -22.91 5.83 41.25
N SER A 733 -22.29 6.93 41.66
CA SER A 733 -21.51 7.03 42.89
C SER A 733 -22.47 7.22 44.06
N VAL A 734 -22.29 6.45 45.15
CA VAL A 734 -23.16 6.52 46.32
C VAL A 734 -22.68 7.64 47.24
N PRO A 735 -23.47 8.72 47.45
CA PRO A 735 -23.05 9.86 48.26
C PRO A 735 -22.67 9.45 49.68
N GLY A 736 -21.54 9.94 50.18
CA GLY A 736 -21.03 9.61 51.53
C GLY A 736 -20.28 8.27 51.64
N THR A 737 -20.02 7.58 50.53
CA THR A 737 -19.17 6.38 50.48
C THR A 737 -18.21 6.43 49.29
N ASP A 738 -17.10 5.67 49.33
CA ASP A 738 -16.29 5.37 48.13
C ASP A 738 -16.92 4.27 47.25
N GLY A 739 -18.11 3.78 47.64
CA GLY A 739 -18.84 2.72 46.98
C GLY A 739 -19.47 3.19 45.68
N LYS A 740 -19.47 2.29 44.68
CA LYS A 740 -20.03 2.56 43.35
C LYS A 740 -21.12 1.55 43.03
N VAL A 741 -22.30 2.02 42.67
CA VAL A 741 -23.38 1.18 42.14
C VAL A 741 -23.37 1.26 40.63
N ARG A 742 -23.45 0.11 39.97
CA ARG A 742 -23.55 0.00 38.51
C ARG A 742 -24.80 -0.76 38.18
N PHE A 743 -25.61 -0.19 37.30
CA PHE A 743 -26.73 -0.86 36.67
C PHE A 743 -26.33 -1.20 35.23
N ILE A 744 -26.52 -2.44 34.84
CA ILE A 744 -26.23 -2.97 33.51
C ILE A 744 -27.50 -3.68 33.06
N GLY A 745 -28.14 -3.21 31.98
CA GLY A 745 -29.30 -3.86 31.38
C GLY A 745 -29.04 -4.10 29.91
N SER A 746 -29.19 -5.32 29.42
CA SER A 746 -29.14 -5.66 28.00
C SER A 746 -30.48 -6.25 27.55
N GLY A 747 -30.92 -5.89 26.35
CA GLY A 747 -32.17 -6.37 25.78
C GLY A 747 -32.13 -6.40 24.26
N SER A 748 -32.73 -7.44 23.68
CA SER A 748 -32.96 -7.53 22.24
C SER A 748 -34.45 -7.43 21.94
N ALA A 749 -34.84 -6.53 21.04
CA ALA A 749 -36.23 -6.34 20.63
C ALA A 749 -36.33 -6.34 19.11
N PRO A 750 -37.26 -7.11 18.50
CA PRO A 750 -37.57 -6.95 17.10
C PRO A 750 -38.40 -5.67 16.86
N THR A 751 -38.40 -5.25 15.60
CA THR A 751 -39.16 -4.13 15.06
C THR A 751 -40.59 -4.07 15.61
N LEU A 752 -40.99 -2.90 16.11
CA LEU A 752 -42.28 -2.54 16.74
C LEU A 752 -43.55 -2.81 15.88
N ARG A 753 -43.48 -3.54 14.76
CA ARG A 753 -44.56 -3.59 13.78
C ARG A 753 -45.17 -4.94 13.44
N ASP A 754 -44.71 -6.10 13.91
CA ASP A 754 -45.47 -7.33 13.66
C ASP A 754 -45.23 -8.47 14.68
N SER A 755 -46.35 -9.08 15.10
CA SER A 755 -46.53 -10.44 15.65
C SER A 755 -46.51 -10.64 17.18
N PRO A 756 -47.49 -11.38 17.77
CA PRO A 756 -47.64 -11.64 19.21
C PRO A 756 -46.71 -12.73 19.76
N LEU A 757 -45.57 -12.98 19.11
CA LEU A 757 -44.52 -13.90 19.56
C LEU A 757 -43.38 -13.15 20.29
N SER A 758 -43.74 -12.19 21.15
CA SER A 758 -42.82 -11.36 21.95
C SER A 758 -42.09 -12.09 23.08
N ASN A 759 -42.37 -13.38 23.30
CA ASN A 759 -41.88 -14.12 24.48
C ASN A 759 -40.55 -14.88 24.27
N TYR A 760 -39.84 -14.65 23.15
CA TYR A 760 -38.71 -15.49 22.74
C TYR A 760 -37.31 -14.87 22.88
N TYR A 761 -37.17 -13.61 23.28
CA TYR A 761 -35.87 -12.91 23.32
C TYR A 761 -35.47 -12.43 24.72
N GLY A 762 -34.21 -12.70 25.08
CA GLY A 762 -33.65 -12.48 26.41
C GLY A 762 -33.40 -11.02 26.77
N THR A 763 -33.81 -10.63 27.98
CA THR A 763 -33.37 -9.41 28.69
C THR A 763 -32.57 -9.81 29.92
N GLU A 764 -31.39 -9.22 30.11
CA GLU A 764 -30.58 -9.40 31.30
C GLU A 764 -30.41 -8.06 32.02
N GLN A 765 -30.67 -8.04 33.32
CA GLN A 765 -30.50 -6.87 34.18
C GLN A 765 -29.56 -7.27 35.32
N LYS A 766 -28.58 -6.43 35.61
CA LYS A 766 -27.58 -6.67 36.63
C LYS A 766 -27.28 -5.38 37.38
N ILE A 767 -27.33 -5.46 38.71
CA ILE A 767 -26.88 -4.42 39.62
C ILE A 767 -25.60 -4.91 40.28
N GLU A 768 -24.54 -4.11 40.21
CA GLU A 768 -23.24 -4.38 40.82
C GLU A 768 -22.90 -3.25 41.80
N TYR A 769 -22.75 -3.57 43.08
CA TYR A 769 -22.26 -2.67 44.11
C TYR A 769 -20.82 -3.00 44.48
N ARG A 770 -19.91 -2.05 44.28
CA ARG A 770 -18.50 -2.19 44.65
C ARG A 770 -18.33 -1.91 46.15
N VAL A 771 -18.03 -2.96 46.92
CA VAL A 771 -17.79 -2.89 48.36
C VAL A 771 -16.34 -2.48 48.64
N THR A 772 -15.39 -3.03 47.89
CA THR A 772 -13.97 -2.63 47.91
C THR A 772 -13.42 -2.63 46.48
N PRO A 773 -12.20 -2.14 46.18
CA PRO A 773 -11.65 -2.17 44.82
C PRO A 773 -11.65 -3.57 44.17
N LYS A 774 -11.64 -4.64 45.00
CA LYS A 774 -11.62 -6.03 44.54
C LYS A 774 -12.91 -6.80 44.80
N ILE A 775 -13.78 -6.37 45.71
CA ILE A 775 -15.00 -7.11 46.09
C ILE A 775 -16.25 -6.39 45.58
N TYR A 776 -17.10 -7.14 44.89
CA TYR A 776 -18.33 -6.66 44.28
C TYR A 776 -19.50 -7.53 44.75
N LEU A 777 -20.60 -6.90 45.13
CA LEU A 777 -21.88 -7.55 45.34
C LEU A 777 -22.70 -7.38 44.05
N GLU A 778 -23.23 -8.46 43.50
CA GLU A 778 -23.95 -8.43 42.23
C GLU A 778 -25.31 -9.08 42.43
N SER A 779 -26.38 -8.41 42.00
CA SER A 779 -27.67 -9.04 41.79
C SER A 779 -28.01 -9.02 40.31
N TYR A 780 -28.58 -10.09 39.79
CA TYR A 780 -28.98 -10.18 38.40
C TYR A 780 -30.35 -10.80 38.26
N ARG A 781 -31.02 -10.43 37.17
CA ARG A 781 -32.31 -10.90 36.72
C ARG A 781 -32.18 -11.17 35.23
N SER A 782 -32.38 -12.41 34.81
CA SER A 782 -32.45 -12.77 33.40
C SER A 782 -33.82 -13.33 33.08
N TYR A 783 -34.41 -12.87 31.98
CA TYR A 783 -35.70 -13.32 31.50
C TYR A 783 -35.61 -13.60 30.00
N GLY A 784 -36.04 -14.78 29.55
CA GLY A 784 -35.98 -15.19 28.15
C GLY A 784 -34.71 -15.97 27.77
N LEU A 785 -34.61 -16.38 26.50
CA LEU A 785 -33.49 -17.18 25.99
C LEU A 785 -32.32 -16.29 25.55
N ASN A 786 -31.17 -16.43 26.20
CA ASN A 786 -29.93 -15.79 25.77
C ASN A 786 -29.35 -16.54 24.56
N ALA A 787 -29.07 -15.83 23.47
CA ALA A 787 -28.82 -16.36 22.12
C ALA A 787 -27.57 -17.25 21.92
N ASN A 788 -26.81 -17.58 22.97
CA ASN A 788 -25.60 -18.40 22.87
C ASN A 788 -25.83 -19.91 23.10
N GLY A 789 -27.08 -20.35 23.26
CA GLY A 789 -27.44 -21.77 23.38
C GLY A 789 -28.29 -22.24 22.21
N THR A 790 -27.70 -22.46 21.03
CA THR A 790 -28.38 -23.20 19.94
C THR A 790 -28.44 -24.68 20.31
N SER A 791 -29.38 -25.06 21.17
CA SER A 791 -29.84 -26.44 21.28
C SER A 791 -31.36 -26.42 21.35
N SER A 792 -31.97 -26.91 20.28
CA SER A 792 -33.38 -27.19 20.09
C SER A 792 -34.04 -27.77 21.35
N ASN A 793 -34.90 -26.99 22.02
CA ASN A 793 -35.99 -27.48 22.86
C ASN A 793 -37.06 -26.38 22.98
N ASN A 794 -38.01 -26.39 22.04
CA ASN A 794 -39.14 -25.45 21.94
C ASN A 794 -40.30 -25.76 22.92
N LEU A 795 -40.04 -26.19 24.15
CA LEU A 795 -41.10 -26.67 25.06
C LEU A 795 -40.99 -26.21 26.53
N GLN A 796 -40.17 -25.22 26.87
CA GLN A 796 -40.20 -24.62 28.21
C GLN A 796 -40.59 -23.14 28.13
N ALA A 797 -41.59 -22.75 28.93
CA ALA A 797 -41.94 -21.36 29.13
C ALA A 797 -40.71 -20.59 29.64
N PRO A 798 -40.44 -19.36 29.15
CA PRO A 798 -39.29 -18.58 29.60
C PRO A 798 -39.34 -18.44 31.13
N SER A 799 -38.34 -19.03 31.80
CA SER A 799 -38.22 -18.94 33.24
C SER A 799 -37.43 -17.69 33.61
N GLU A 800 -37.99 -16.93 34.53
CA GLU A 800 -37.32 -15.78 35.11
C GLU A 800 -36.34 -16.25 36.18
N ILE A 801 -35.07 -15.92 36.02
CA ILE A 801 -34.01 -16.32 36.96
C ILE A 801 -33.52 -15.07 37.67
N TRP A 802 -33.59 -15.11 39.00
CA TRP A 802 -33.00 -14.12 39.88
C TRP A 802 -31.80 -14.74 40.58
N GLY A 803 -30.70 -14.00 40.68
CA GLY A 803 -29.53 -14.43 41.41
C GLY A 803 -28.83 -13.29 42.12
N ALA A 804 -28.13 -13.63 43.19
CA ALA A 804 -27.22 -12.74 43.88
C ALA A 804 -25.87 -13.44 43.99
N SER A 805 -24.78 -12.70 43.82
CA SER A 805 -23.42 -13.22 43.93
C SER A 805 -22.49 -12.21 44.57
N ILE A 806 -21.41 -12.71 45.15
CA ILE A 806 -20.29 -11.90 45.61
C ILE A 806 -19.11 -12.28 44.72
N SER A 807 -18.52 -11.31 44.03
CA SER A 807 -17.39 -11.54 43.14
C SER A 807 -16.13 -10.85 43.67
N TYR A 808 -15.00 -11.57 43.59
CA TYR A 808 -13.67 -11.02 43.83
C TYR A 808 -12.96 -10.88 42.49
N ARG A 809 -12.48 -9.67 42.18
CA ARG A 809 -11.79 -9.34 40.94
C ARG A 809 -10.42 -8.75 41.24
N GLU A 810 -9.38 -9.36 40.70
CA GLU A 810 -8.00 -8.90 40.81
C GLU A 810 -7.37 -8.87 39.42
N ARG A 811 -6.69 -7.77 39.09
CA ARG A 811 -5.99 -7.61 37.80
C ARG A 811 -4.51 -7.94 37.99
N PHE A 812 -3.97 -8.76 37.10
CA PHE A 812 -2.55 -9.10 37.03
C PHE A 812 -1.98 -8.53 35.74
N GLN A 813 -0.82 -7.88 35.82
CA GLN A 813 -0.19 -7.32 34.61
C GLN A 813 0.61 -8.35 33.83
N THR A 814 0.96 -9.48 34.46
CA THR A 814 1.67 -10.58 33.81
C THR A 814 1.08 -11.94 34.23
N TRP A 815 1.19 -12.93 33.34
CA TRP A 815 0.80 -14.31 33.64
C TRP A 815 1.54 -14.88 34.85
N GLU A 816 2.79 -14.48 35.06
CA GLU A 816 3.59 -14.91 36.20
C GLU A 816 3.00 -14.44 37.55
N GLN A 817 2.50 -13.19 37.62
CA GLN A 817 1.83 -12.68 38.81
C GLN A 817 0.54 -13.45 39.12
N PHE A 818 -0.22 -13.83 38.10
CA PHE A 818 -1.44 -14.63 38.26
C PHE A 818 -1.12 -16.02 38.86
N TRP A 819 -0.15 -16.74 38.29
CA TRP A 819 0.22 -18.08 38.76
C TRP A 819 0.85 -18.07 40.15
N LYS A 820 1.70 -17.08 40.45
CA LYS A 820 2.29 -16.91 41.80
C LYS A 820 1.24 -16.64 42.88
N ARG A 821 0.12 -16.00 42.52
CA ARG A 821 -0.98 -15.72 43.45
C ARG A 821 -1.90 -16.92 43.69
N LEU A 822 -2.13 -17.73 42.65
CA LEU A 822 -2.97 -18.93 42.72
C LEU A 822 -2.25 -20.14 43.32
N PHE A 823 -0.97 -20.30 43.03
CA PHE A 823 -0.13 -21.36 43.57
C PHE A 823 1.09 -20.71 44.21
N PRO A 824 0.95 -20.19 45.45
CA PRO A 824 2.09 -19.64 46.17
C PRO A 824 3.15 -20.75 46.30
N SER A 825 4.29 -20.57 45.62
CA SER A 825 5.39 -21.53 45.72
C SER A 825 5.82 -21.62 47.17
N SER A 826 5.74 -22.82 47.74
CA SER A 826 6.20 -23.16 49.09
C SER A 826 7.74 -23.16 49.17
N ASP A 827 8.40 -22.10 48.70
CA ASP A 827 9.84 -21.97 48.86
C ASP A 827 10.29 -20.55 49.21
N LYS A 828 10.98 -20.52 50.35
CA LYS A 828 11.79 -19.46 50.96
C LYS A 828 11.11 -18.43 51.87
N LYS A 829 10.92 -18.89 53.12
CA LYS A 829 11.53 -18.24 54.29
C LYS A 829 13.05 -18.08 54.10
N ASN A 830 13.61 -17.01 54.67
CA ASN A 830 15.03 -16.57 54.70
C ASN A 830 15.46 -15.64 53.55
N LYS A 831 15.15 -14.34 53.66
CA LYS A 831 15.95 -13.32 54.37
C LYS A 831 15.16 -12.02 54.45
#